data_AF-A0A169YIL0-F1
#
_entry.id   AF-A0A169YIL0-F1
#
_cell.length_a   1.000
_cell.length_b   1.000
_cell.length_c   1.000
_cell.angle_alpha   90.00
_cell.angle_beta   90.00
_cell.angle_gamma   90.00
#
_symmetry.space_group_name_H-M   'P 1'
#
loop_
_entity.id
_entity.type
_entity.pdbx_description
1 polymer ?
#
loop_
_entity_poly.entity_id
_entity_poly.type
_entity_poly.pdbx_seq_one_letter_code
_entity_poly.pdbx_strand_id
1 'polypeptide(L)'
;MHPFSILTLGIFVAGYTTARWDLVTRLYELAIFAWEYQVAVRAAKGAIALTALFFIVVLPVYLLAKKETHLVASKAARYCRVSSRTATAPRLILNRKGRTTTLFVCPPTDSTLVMVEHDGLMRVFWPTDIRSSDRPGVVVGWRNSTLDVFVVAVLDDVDPRNVDIHLKSNSFFRSGPHSSGRIYELCGHSSMHVLGVSNATNYALVDPSWVCATTSASREPRIICAKASSVQLILYDRPRPKGMQYISLNPISLALDDKWYALDDGKGDGPEGEEERREKQHREARLKLVNKLKQHSIINRPASARDKALEKVVHQVNWSWELEQTLQKNAGKLGPRPKRSLSVSERVVESTAAVRNYILMQLWNAFVVYIFPIIRKGFVMLLFIHRAMAEMLLTVLEFRMKPGYAAVKDVSATAQQIEIRLLQFCYWPMQYITLRQRKMDWASVTTSHPDYIRFYNSLWLVANDVIIGIAIGSYIIENADWVSMKINDLLRVYTVDALQSSISWLMGWPAGLKLNGELASFLGALFLWVITYWSNCIDALAPALPKVVWFIGFSSFAGASMPLAMLSDLLSALTIHIYSFYLASARIYHWQLTILQSLFHLFRGKKHNVLRNRIDSCDYDLDQLLVGTILFTLLSFLLPTVGVFYLNFAIARMMIISMKAGFDTLLSCLNHFPLFALMLRVKDSRRLPGGIRFELRNAHDNRPLNLNANEPPISVIYLKSVPLSFKAMFNQYFQMAERIRKHYLSPRVLLCLLTGQFVPPINRRNLYSLQYSMLPARRADMWEMWQALNAETPQTKPFQLPNIPPLTNGGGRRGMNGRLRVPN
;
A
#
# COMPACT_ATOMS: atom_id res chain seq x y z
N MET A 1 -6.16 25.41 52.20
CA MET A 1 -5.49 26.65 51.74
C MET A 1 -5.85 27.73 52.73
N HIS A 2 -4.88 28.45 53.31
CA HIS A 2 -5.20 29.53 54.25
C HIS A 2 -6.05 30.59 53.51
N PRO A 3 -7.18 31.06 54.05
CA PRO A 3 -8.04 32.05 53.39
C PRO A 3 -7.28 33.34 53.04
N PHE A 4 -6.26 33.68 53.83
CA PHE A 4 -5.34 34.80 53.61
C PHE A 4 -4.53 34.69 52.30
N SER A 5 -4.19 33.48 51.86
CA SER A 5 -3.43 33.23 50.62
C SER A 5 -4.29 33.37 49.35
N ILE A 6 -5.61 33.14 49.46
CA ILE A 6 -6.56 33.33 48.35
C ILE A 6 -6.87 34.81 48.18
N LEU A 7 -7.03 35.54 49.30
CA LEU A 7 -7.26 36.99 49.28
C LEU A 7 -6.06 37.75 48.70
N THR A 8 -4.84 37.45 49.15
CA THR A 8 -3.61 38.06 48.63
C THR A 8 -3.37 37.73 47.16
N LEU A 9 -3.68 36.50 46.73
CA LEU A 9 -3.68 36.15 45.31
C LEU A 9 -4.71 36.96 44.52
N GLY A 10 -5.93 37.11 45.04
CA GLY A 10 -6.98 37.91 44.43
C GLY A 10 -6.57 39.38 44.28
N ILE A 11 -5.94 39.96 45.32
CA ILE A 11 -5.41 41.32 45.29
C ILE A 11 -4.25 41.45 44.30
N PHE A 12 -3.32 40.50 44.27
CA PHE A 12 -2.21 40.51 43.30
C PHE A 12 -2.72 40.38 41.87
N VAL A 13 -3.66 39.46 41.60
CA VAL A 13 -4.23 39.28 40.27
C VAL A 13 -5.01 40.53 39.87
N ALA A 14 -5.84 41.10 40.74
CA ALA A 14 -6.58 42.33 40.49
C ALA A 14 -5.65 43.55 40.30
N GLY A 15 -4.58 43.66 41.08
CA GLY A 15 -3.56 44.68 40.95
C GLY A 15 -2.74 44.53 39.66
N TYR A 16 -2.41 43.31 39.28
CA TYR A 16 -1.73 43.00 38.03
C TYR A 16 -2.63 43.26 36.82
N THR A 17 -3.90 42.82 36.85
CA THR A 17 -4.85 43.10 35.76
C THR A 17 -5.22 44.56 35.68
N THR A 18 -5.24 45.33 36.77
CA THR A 18 -5.42 46.80 36.69
C THR A 18 -4.17 47.51 36.17
N ALA A 19 -2.98 47.16 36.68
CA ALA A 19 -1.70 47.71 36.19
C ALA A 19 -1.39 47.35 34.74
N ARG A 20 -1.92 46.22 34.26
CA ARG A 20 -1.79 45.73 32.88
C ARG A 20 -3.16 45.61 32.20
N TRP A 21 -4.12 46.47 32.55
CA TRP A 21 -5.46 46.45 31.93
C TRP A 21 -5.37 46.65 30.42
N ASP A 22 -4.39 47.44 29.99
CA ASP A 22 -3.99 47.62 28.60
C ASP A 22 -3.63 46.28 27.90
N LEU A 23 -3.06 45.29 28.59
CA LEU A 23 -2.78 43.97 28.01
C LEU A 23 -4.08 43.18 27.73
N VAL A 24 -5.07 43.30 28.62
CA VAL A 24 -6.38 42.64 28.48
C VAL A 24 -7.20 43.31 27.38
N THR A 25 -7.26 44.64 27.35
CA THR A 25 -7.94 45.40 26.31
C THR A 25 -7.27 45.22 24.96
N ARG A 26 -5.94 45.17 24.89
CA ARG A 26 -5.21 44.89 23.63
C ARG A 26 -5.33 43.45 23.17
N LEU A 27 -5.43 42.46 24.06
CA LEU A 27 -5.74 41.08 23.65
C LEU A 27 -7.14 41.01 23.02
N TYR A 28 -8.08 41.76 23.57
CA TYR A 28 -9.44 41.90 23.06
C TYR A 28 -9.46 42.66 21.72
N GLU A 29 -8.74 43.76 21.61
CA GLU A 29 -8.57 44.51 20.35
C GLU A 29 -7.79 43.72 19.31
N LEU A 30 -6.79 42.91 19.68
CA LEU A 30 -6.07 42.03 18.74
C LEU A 30 -7.01 40.92 18.24
N ALA A 31 -7.88 40.38 19.10
CA ALA A 31 -8.91 39.43 18.69
C ALA A 31 -9.93 40.08 17.75
N ILE A 32 -10.36 41.32 18.03
CA ILE A 32 -11.25 42.11 17.16
C ILE A 32 -10.55 42.49 15.87
N PHE A 33 -9.29 42.93 15.90
CA PHE A 33 -8.49 43.29 14.74
C PHE A 33 -8.22 42.07 13.86
N ALA A 34 -7.89 40.92 14.45
CA ALA A 34 -7.73 39.67 13.72
C ALA A 34 -9.04 39.22 13.03
N TRP A 35 -10.18 39.57 13.62
CA TRP A 35 -11.52 39.37 13.08
C TRP A 35 -11.85 40.39 11.96
N GLU A 36 -11.63 41.68 12.18
CA GLU A 36 -11.92 42.81 11.28
C GLU A 36 -11.00 42.86 10.06
N TYR A 37 -9.68 42.71 10.25
CA TYR A 37 -8.69 42.66 9.16
C TYR A 37 -8.67 41.33 8.42
N GLN A 38 -9.66 40.48 8.70
CA GLN A 38 -9.81 39.21 8.02
C GLN A 38 -8.54 38.37 8.16
N VAL A 39 -7.77 38.46 9.25
CA VAL A 39 -6.57 37.63 9.45
C VAL A 39 -7.00 36.18 9.61
N ALA A 40 -8.06 35.92 10.38
CA ALA A 40 -8.71 34.62 10.42
C ALA A 40 -9.25 34.20 9.04
N VAL A 41 -9.70 35.15 8.22
CA VAL A 41 -10.19 34.90 6.85
C VAL A 41 -9.05 34.75 5.83
N ARG A 42 -7.85 35.31 6.06
CA ARG A 42 -6.63 35.18 5.24
C ARG A 42 -5.89 33.91 5.60
N ALA A 43 -5.81 33.57 6.88
CA ALA A 43 -5.42 32.26 7.37
C ALA A 43 -6.45 31.21 6.93
N ALA A 44 -7.75 31.53 6.90
CA ALA A 44 -8.76 30.67 6.29
C ALA A 44 -8.66 30.67 4.77
N LYS A 45 -8.23 31.73 4.07
CA LYS A 45 -7.98 31.72 2.61
C LYS A 45 -6.72 30.94 2.28
N GLY A 46 -5.68 31.01 3.11
CA GLY A 46 -4.46 30.21 3.01
C GLY A 46 -4.76 28.75 3.34
N ALA A 47 -5.54 28.49 4.39
CA ALA A 47 -6.11 27.19 4.67
C ALA A 47 -6.96 26.75 3.50
N ILE A 48 -7.96 27.50 3.03
CA ILE A 48 -8.80 27.23 1.85
C ILE A 48 -7.96 27.05 0.59
N ALA A 49 -6.82 27.71 0.40
CA ALA A 49 -5.93 27.50 -0.73
C ALA A 49 -5.16 26.17 -0.57
N LEU A 50 -4.72 25.83 0.65
CA LEU A 50 -4.14 24.53 0.98
C LEU A 50 -5.19 23.41 0.92
N THR A 51 -6.43 23.70 1.34
CA THR A 51 -7.59 22.85 1.27
C THR A 51 -8.06 22.79 -0.16
N ALA A 52 -7.89 23.82 -1.00
CA ALA A 52 -8.20 23.85 -2.43
C ALA A 52 -7.16 23.05 -3.20
N LEU A 53 -5.87 23.16 -2.87
CA LEU A 53 -4.81 22.27 -3.35
C LEU A 53 -5.14 20.82 -2.95
N PHE A 54 -5.53 20.59 -1.70
CA PHE A 54 -6.07 19.32 -1.24
C PHE A 54 -7.39 18.96 -1.95
N PHE A 55 -8.24 19.91 -2.32
CA PHE A 55 -9.52 19.69 -3.01
C PHE A 55 -9.33 19.59 -4.54
N ILE A 56 -8.16 19.91 -5.08
CA ILE A 56 -7.79 19.77 -6.50
C ILE A 56 -7.03 18.46 -6.70
N VAL A 57 -6.25 18.03 -5.71
CA VAL A 57 -5.46 16.79 -5.77
C VAL A 57 -6.16 15.64 -5.04
N VAL A 58 -6.65 15.85 -3.82
CA VAL A 58 -7.18 14.80 -2.93
C VAL A 58 -8.72 14.70 -2.98
N LEU A 59 -9.46 15.79 -3.21
CA LEU A 59 -10.93 15.71 -3.33
C LEU A 59 -11.43 15.07 -4.61
N PRO A 60 -10.87 15.25 -5.82
CA PRO A 60 -11.29 14.42 -6.93
C PRO A 60 -11.12 12.94 -6.59
N VAL A 61 -10.04 12.55 -5.89
CA VAL A 61 -9.85 11.18 -5.40
C VAL A 61 -10.87 10.80 -4.32
N TYR A 62 -11.18 11.68 -3.35
CA TYR A 62 -12.16 11.45 -2.29
C TYR A 62 -13.61 11.48 -2.78
N LEU A 63 -13.98 12.35 -3.74
CA LEU A 63 -15.29 12.40 -4.38
C LEU A 63 -15.47 11.23 -5.32
N LEU A 64 -14.43 10.77 -6.03
CA LEU A 64 -14.48 9.51 -6.78
C LEU A 64 -14.72 8.34 -5.81
N ALA A 65 -14.00 8.30 -4.68
CA ALA A 65 -14.19 7.30 -3.64
C ALA A 65 -15.56 7.40 -2.95
N LYS A 66 -16.04 8.61 -2.66
CA LYS A 66 -17.35 8.87 -2.03
C LYS A 66 -18.48 8.55 -2.99
N LYS A 67 -18.37 8.91 -4.27
CA LYS A 67 -19.31 8.55 -5.33
C LYS A 67 -19.36 7.04 -5.52
N GLU A 68 -18.23 6.33 -5.45
CA GLU A 68 -18.23 4.85 -5.41
C GLU A 68 -18.92 4.31 -4.15
N THR A 69 -18.59 4.80 -2.94
CA THR A 69 -19.25 4.34 -1.70
C THR A 69 -20.74 4.65 -1.66
N HIS A 70 -21.17 5.79 -2.19
CA HIS A 70 -22.57 6.21 -2.24
C HIS A 70 -23.34 5.51 -3.36
N LEU A 71 -22.70 5.14 -4.48
CA LEU A 71 -23.30 4.26 -5.50
C LEU A 71 -23.48 2.82 -4.96
N VAL A 72 -22.53 2.33 -4.17
CA VAL A 72 -22.62 1.03 -3.49
C VAL A 72 -23.69 1.05 -2.39
N ALA A 73 -23.73 2.09 -1.55
CA ALA A 73 -24.72 2.25 -0.48
C ALA A 73 -26.13 2.59 -1.00
N SER A 74 -26.26 3.40 -2.06
CA SER A 74 -27.52 3.72 -2.72
C SER A 74 -28.11 2.51 -3.46
N LYS A 75 -27.28 1.66 -4.07
CA LYS A 75 -27.73 0.37 -4.63
C LYS A 75 -28.16 -0.59 -3.52
N ALA A 76 -27.39 -0.71 -2.42
CA ALA A 76 -27.76 -1.53 -1.27
C ALA A 76 -29.07 -1.05 -0.60
N ALA A 77 -29.25 0.26 -0.42
CA ALA A 77 -30.44 0.86 0.18
C ALA A 77 -31.68 0.77 -0.75
N ARG A 78 -31.51 0.86 -2.08
CA ARG A 78 -32.61 0.60 -3.02
C ARG A 78 -33.05 -0.86 -3.00
N TYR A 79 -32.13 -1.81 -2.82
CA TYR A 79 -32.48 -3.22 -2.66
C TYR A 79 -33.19 -3.51 -1.33
N CYS A 80 -32.76 -2.91 -0.21
CA CYS A 80 -33.45 -3.05 1.08
C CYS A 80 -34.84 -2.38 1.10
N ARG A 81 -35.04 -1.23 0.43
CA ARG A 81 -36.32 -0.50 0.44
C ARG A 81 -37.37 -1.11 -0.49
N VAL A 82 -36.97 -1.91 -1.48
CA VAL A 82 -37.90 -2.69 -2.33
C VAL A 82 -38.33 -3.99 -1.61
N SER A 83 -37.46 -4.59 -0.78
CA SER A 83 -37.81 -5.79 0.01
C SER A 83 -38.80 -5.52 1.16
N SER A 84 -38.96 -4.27 1.61
CA SER A 84 -39.88 -3.92 2.70
C SER A 84 -41.31 -3.63 2.25
N ARG A 85 -41.62 -3.65 0.93
CA ARG A 85 -42.98 -3.43 0.40
C ARG A 85 -43.77 -4.72 0.14
N THR A 86 -43.19 -5.90 0.35
CA THR A 86 -43.85 -7.21 0.16
C THR A 86 -43.66 -8.17 1.34
N ALA A 87 -43.34 -7.66 2.53
CA ALA A 87 -43.34 -8.45 3.75
C ALA A 87 -44.68 -8.25 4.49
N THR A 88 -45.64 -9.15 4.25
CA THR A 88 -46.73 -9.40 5.20
C THR A 88 -46.09 -9.88 6.50
N ALA A 89 -46.24 -9.08 7.55
CA ALA A 89 -45.73 -9.39 8.88
C ALA A 89 -46.36 -10.69 9.43
N PRO A 90 -45.57 -11.63 9.99
CA PRO A 90 -46.15 -12.71 10.78
C PRO A 90 -46.60 -12.14 12.13
N ARG A 91 -47.89 -12.30 12.43
CA ARG A 91 -48.49 -12.06 13.75
C ARG A 91 -47.80 -12.95 14.78
N LEU A 92 -47.03 -12.34 15.69
CA LEU A 92 -46.59 -12.95 16.93
C LEU A 92 -47.79 -13.02 17.89
N ILE A 93 -48.36 -14.22 18.05
CA ILE A 93 -49.25 -14.54 19.17
C ILE A 93 -48.34 -14.85 20.37
N LEU A 94 -48.26 -13.91 21.31
CA LEU A 94 -47.77 -14.19 22.65
C LEU A 94 -48.77 -15.11 23.35
N ASN A 95 -48.35 -16.35 23.67
CA ASN A 95 -49.04 -17.14 24.67
C ASN A 95 -48.20 -17.22 25.94
N ARG A 96 -48.85 -16.89 27.05
CA ARG A 96 -48.29 -16.63 28.38
C ARG A 96 -48.74 -17.76 29.30
N LYS A 97 -47.80 -18.62 29.74
CA LYS A 97 -47.70 -19.27 31.07
C LYS A 97 -47.05 -20.67 30.98
N GLY A 98 -46.17 -20.94 31.96
CA GLY A 98 -46.06 -22.27 32.58
C GLY A 98 -44.81 -23.08 32.27
N ARG A 99 -43.92 -23.17 33.27
CA ARG A 99 -42.86 -24.18 33.46
C ARG A 99 -43.22 -25.57 32.92
N THR A 100 -42.26 -26.25 32.26
CA THR A 100 -41.80 -27.58 32.70
C THR A 100 -40.41 -27.88 32.17
N THR A 101 -39.56 -28.37 33.06
CA THR A 101 -38.22 -28.91 32.85
C THR A 101 -38.31 -30.27 32.15
N THR A 102 -37.55 -30.50 31.09
CA THR A 102 -37.18 -31.85 30.65
C THR A 102 -35.71 -31.87 30.23
N LEU A 103 -34.92 -32.56 31.06
CA LEU A 103 -33.59 -33.05 30.74
C LEU A 103 -33.67 -33.91 29.47
N PHE A 104 -32.81 -33.65 28.48
CA PHE A 104 -32.37 -34.69 27.56
C PHE A 104 -30.85 -34.74 27.56
N VAL A 105 -30.37 -35.89 28.00
CA VAL A 105 -28.99 -36.33 28.14
C VAL A 105 -28.38 -36.52 26.74
N CYS A 106 -27.20 -35.95 26.49
CA CYS A 106 -26.37 -36.32 25.34
C CYS A 106 -25.62 -37.63 25.65
N PRO A 107 -25.59 -38.63 24.76
CA PRO A 107 -24.63 -39.72 24.86
C PRO A 107 -23.26 -39.30 24.27
N PRO A 108 -22.16 -39.97 24.66
CA PRO A 108 -20.81 -39.57 24.31
C PRO A 108 -20.34 -40.15 22.97
N THR A 109 -19.38 -39.43 22.38
CA THR A 109 -18.36 -39.80 21.38
C THR A 109 -18.26 -41.28 20.97
N ASP A 110 -18.55 -41.59 19.70
CA ASP A 110 -17.56 -42.04 18.70
C ASP A 110 -18.28 -42.45 17.41
N SER A 111 -18.06 -41.70 16.33
CA SER A 111 -18.33 -42.18 14.97
C SER A 111 -17.85 -41.13 13.95
N THR A 112 -17.00 -41.57 13.04
CA THR A 112 -16.70 -40.95 11.74
C THR A 112 -17.87 -40.10 11.22
N LEU A 113 -17.66 -38.78 11.12
CA LEU A 113 -18.67 -37.82 10.69
C LEU A 113 -19.05 -38.03 9.22
N VAL A 114 -20.03 -38.90 9.01
CA VAL A 114 -20.79 -39.02 7.77
C VAL A 114 -21.56 -37.71 7.55
N MET A 115 -21.42 -37.15 6.35
CA MET A 115 -22.14 -35.97 5.87
C MET A 115 -23.65 -36.16 6.01
N VAL A 116 -24.31 -35.27 6.74
CA VAL A 116 -25.77 -35.18 6.74
C VAL A 116 -26.21 -34.26 5.58
N GLU A 117 -26.78 -34.86 4.53
CA GLU A 117 -27.41 -34.21 3.37
C GLU A 117 -28.84 -33.78 3.73
N HIS A 118 -29.08 -32.49 4.01
CA HIS A 118 -30.43 -32.06 4.44
C HIS A 118 -31.15 -30.96 3.63
N ASP A 119 -30.64 -30.48 2.48
CA ASP A 119 -31.40 -29.46 1.72
C ASP A 119 -31.66 -29.75 0.24
N GLY A 120 -31.06 -30.78 -0.37
CA GLY A 120 -31.24 -31.09 -1.81
C GLY A 120 -30.86 -29.94 -2.78
N LEU A 121 -30.29 -28.85 -2.27
CA LEU A 121 -29.85 -27.68 -3.01
C LEU A 121 -28.55 -27.99 -3.76
N MET A 122 -28.61 -27.88 -5.09
CA MET A 122 -27.47 -28.05 -5.96
C MET A 122 -26.88 -26.71 -6.37
N ARG A 123 -25.57 -26.52 -6.17
CA ARG A 123 -24.85 -25.31 -6.57
C ARG A 123 -24.01 -25.58 -7.80
N VAL A 124 -24.30 -24.88 -8.88
CA VAL A 124 -23.56 -25.01 -10.15
C VAL A 124 -22.87 -23.70 -10.47
N PHE A 125 -21.54 -23.72 -10.46
CA PHE A 125 -20.73 -22.58 -10.92
C PHE A 125 -20.55 -22.68 -12.43
N TRP A 126 -21.09 -21.72 -13.17
CA TRP A 126 -21.10 -21.74 -14.63
C TRP A 126 -20.46 -20.47 -15.21
N PRO A 127 -19.49 -20.60 -16.13
CA PRO A 127 -18.87 -19.43 -16.75
C PRO A 127 -19.75 -18.81 -17.86
N THR A 128 -19.81 -17.49 -17.90
CA THR A 128 -20.70 -16.71 -18.78
C THR A 128 -20.30 -16.72 -20.26
N ASP A 129 -19.08 -17.13 -20.58
CA ASP A 129 -18.44 -17.02 -21.87
C ASP A 129 -18.25 -18.36 -22.61
N ILE A 130 -18.75 -19.47 -22.05
CA ILE A 130 -18.85 -20.73 -22.78
C ILE A 130 -19.71 -20.51 -24.03
N ARG A 131 -19.23 -21.00 -25.19
CA ARG A 131 -19.99 -20.92 -26.44
C ARG A 131 -21.22 -21.82 -26.35
N SER A 132 -22.39 -21.25 -26.56
CA SER A 132 -23.63 -22.00 -26.77
C SER A 132 -23.52 -22.74 -28.11
N SER A 133 -23.29 -24.05 -28.07
CA SER A 133 -23.49 -24.95 -29.20
C SER A 133 -24.85 -25.63 -29.04
N ASP A 134 -25.49 -26.02 -30.15
CA ASP A 134 -26.67 -26.90 -30.14
C ASP A 134 -26.28 -28.39 -30.25
N ARG A 135 -24.97 -28.67 -30.32
CA ARG A 135 -24.42 -30.02 -30.48
C ARG A 135 -24.40 -30.75 -29.14
N PRO A 136 -24.53 -32.10 -29.15
CA PRO A 136 -24.33 -32.89 -27.95
C PRO A 136 -22.87 -32.78 -27.50
N GLY A 137 -22.66 -32.51 -26.22
CA GLY A 137 -21.32 -32.32 -25.65
C GLY A 137 -21.20 -32.86 -24.24
N VAL A 138 -19.96 -32.93 -23.74
CA VAL A 138 -19.64 -33.41 -22.40
C VAL A 138 -19.22 -32.23 -21.53
N VAL A 139 -19.85 -32.07 -20.37
CA VAL A 139 -19.54 -31.03 -19.39
C VAL A 139 -18.41 -31.52 -18.48
N VAL A 140 -17.30 -30.80 -18.47
CA VAL A 140 -16.09 -31.15 -17.72
C VAL A 140 -15.78 -30.09 -16.66
N GLY A 141 -15.34 -30.52 -15.48
CA GLY A 141 -14.91 -29.61 -14.43
C GLY A 141 -14.56 -30.28 -13.10
N TRP A 142 -14.85 -29.60 -11.99
CA TRP A 142 -14.55 -30.06 -10.63
C TRP A 142 -15.83 -30.42 -9.88
N ARG A 143 -15.81 -31.57 -9.21
CA ARG A 143 -16.87 -32.00 -8.31
C ARG A 143 -16.43 -31.76 -6.87
N ASN A 144 -16.90 -30.67 -6.26
CA ASN A 144 -16.50 -30.28 -4.90
C ASN A 144 -17.30 -31.03 -3.81
N SER A 145 -18.54 -31.39 -4.10
CA SER A 145 -19.44 -32.18 -3.26
C SER A 145 -20.40 -33.01 -4.13
N THR A 146 -21.28 -33.81 -3.54
CA THR A 146 -22.32 -34.57 -4.26
C THR A 146 -23.23 -33.66 -5.09
N LEU A 147 -23.54 -32.46 -4.57
CA LEU A 147 -24.41 -31.44 -5.16
C LEU A 147 -23.70 -30.09 -5.45
N ASP A 148 -22.37 -30.00 -5.27
CA ASP A 148 -21.59 -28.79 -5.60
C ASP A 148 -20.66 -29.06 -6.78
N VAL A 149 -20.98 -28.43 -7.91
CA VAL A 149 -20.33 -28.68 -9.18
C VAL A 149 -19.76 -27.38 -9.77
N PHE A 150 -18.53 -27.44 -10.25
CA PHE A 150 -17.85 -26.32 -10.88
C PHE A 150 -17.52 -26.65 -12.34
N VAL A 151 -18.17 -25.96 -13.27
CA VAL A 151 -18.01 -26.19 -14.71
C VAL A 151 -16.81 -25.40 -15.23
N VAL A 152 -15.93 -26.07 -15.98
CA VAL A 152 -14.74 -25.47 -16.60
C VAL A 152 -14.93 -25.32 -18.11
N ALA A 153 -15.38 -26.38 -18.79
CA ALA A 153 -15.52 -26.42 -20.25
C ALA A 153 -16.65 -27.37 -20.69
N VAL A 154 -17.17 -27.14 -21.89
CA VAL A 154 -18.05 -28.06 -22.63
C VAL A 154 -17.31 -28.53 -23.88
N LEU A 155 -17.17 -29.84 -24.05
CA LEU A 155 -16.50 -30.45 -25.20
C LEU A 155 -17.55 -31.01 -26.15
N ASP A 156 -17.69 -30.42 -27.34
CA ASP A 156 -18.65 -30.84 -28.37
C ASP A 156 -18.17 -32.12 -29.09
N ASP A 157 -19.11 -32.99 -29.49
CA ASP A 157 -18.87 -34.16 -30.35
C ASP A 157 -17.88 -35.21 -29.78
N VAL A 158 -17.84 -35.39 -28.44
CA VAL A 158 -16.97 -36.38 -27.76
C VAL A 158 -17.77 -37.33 -26.86
N ASP A 159 -17.38 -38.61 -26.80
CA ASP A 159 -17.95 -39.60 -25.87
C ASP A 159 -17.50 -39.35 -24.41
N PRO A 160 -18.44 -39.24 -23.43
CA PRO A 160 -18.11 -39.02 -22.02
C PRO A 160 -17.19 -40.07 -21.41
N ARG A 161 -17.27 -41.34 -21.81
CA ARG A 161 -16.43 -42.41 -21.23
C ARG A 161 -14.96 -42.24 -21.60
N ASN A 162 -14.70 -41.88 -22.85
CA ASN A 162 -13.35 -41.62 -23.34
C ASN A 162 -12.74 -40.40 -22.66
N VAL A 163 -13.53 -39.34 -22.45
CA VAL A 163 -13.09 -38.14 -21.73
C VAL A 163 -12.70 -38.47 -20.29
N ASP A 164 -13.52 -39.26 -19.57
CA ASP A 164 -13.24 -39.64 -18.18
C ASP A 164 -11.91 -40.43 -18.05
N ILE A 165 -11.66 -41.38 -18.95
CA ILE A 165 -10.39 -42.13 -19.00
C ILE A 165 -9.21 -41.18 -19.21
N HIS A 166 -9.31 -40.26 -20.18
CA HIS A 166 -8.24 -39.31 -20.50
C HIS A 166 -7.99 -38.27 -19.41
N LEU A 167 -9.02 -37.87 -18.65
CA LEU A 167 -8.89 -36.99 -17.49
C LEU A 167 -8.21 -37.72 -16.32
N LYS A 168 -8.58 -38.98 -16.05
CA LYS A 168 -7.93 -39.81 -15.02
C LYS A 168 -6.47 -40.14 -15.37
N SER A 169 -6.17 -40.38 -16.65
CA SER A 169 -4.80 -40.61 -17.11
C SER A 169 -3.98 -39.33 -17.32
N ASN A 170 -4.55 -38.16 -17.03
CA ASN A 170 -3.91 -36.83 -17.17
C ASN A 170 -3.33 -36.57 -18.58
N SER A 171 -3.88 -37.22 -19.61
CA SER A 171 -3.33 -37.17 -20.97
C SER A 171 -3.61 -35.83 -21.64
N PHE A 172 -4.69 -35.15 -21.26
CA PHE A 172 -5.03 -33.80 -21.70
C PHE A 172 -3.96 -32.76 -21.35
N PHE A 173 -3.21 -32.96 -20.27
CA PHE A 173 -2.20 -32.01 -19.81
C PHE A 173 -0.76 -32.46 -20.12
N ARG A 174 -0.57 -33.64 -20.71
CA ARG A 174 0.76 -34.20 -21.05
C ARG A 174 1.52 -33.39 -22.09
N SER A 175 0.80 -32.68 -22.97
CA SER A 175 1.38 -31.72 -23.93
C SER A 175 1.23 -30.25 -23.48
N GLY A 176 0.95 -30.02 -22.20
CA GLY A 176 0.88 -28.67 -21.62
C GLY A 176 2.26 -28.03 -21.51
N PRO A 177 2.34 -26.69 -21.42
CA PRO A 177 3.60 -25.97 -21.31
C PRO A 177 4.33 -26.20 -19.98
N HIS A 178 3.60 -26.52 -18.90
CA HIS A 178 4.14 -26.68 -17.54
C HIS A 178 3.55 -27.91 -16.84
N SER A 179 4.10 -28.29 -15.68
CA SER A 179 3.66 -29.47 -14.92
C SER A 179 2.21 -29.31 -14.41
N SER A 180 1.45 -30.41 -14.39
CA SER A 180 0.03 -30.41 -13.98
C SER A 180 -0.18 -30.57 -12.47
N GLY A 181 0.85 -30.96 -11.70
CA GLY A 181 0.75 -31.17 -10.24
C GLY A 181 0.28 -29.93 -9.47
N ARG A 182 0.74 -28.74 -9.89
CA ARG A 182 0.37 -27.47 -9.24
C ARG A 182 -1.11 -27.09 -9.40
N ILE A 183 -1.74 -27.56 -10.48
CA ILE A 183 -3.17 -27.36 -10.75
C ILE A 183 -4.00 -28.07 -9.69
N TYR A 184 -3.68 -29.35 -9.47
CA TYR A 184 -4.38 -30.24 -8.55
C TYR A 184 -4.16 -29.84 -7.08
N GLU A 185 -2.95 -29.41 -6.74
CA GLU A 185 -2.62 -28.90 -5.40
C GLU A 185 -3.46 -27.66 -5.03
N LEU A 186 -3.55 -26.67 -5.91
CA LEU A 186 -4.27 -25.41 -5.64
C LEU A 186 -5.80 -25.55 -5.76
N CYS A 187 -6.29 -26.40 -6.67
CA CYS A 187 -7.72 -26.69 -6.80
C CYS A 187 -8.23 -27.71 -5.75
N GLY A 188 -7.32 -28.38 -5.04
CA GLY A 188 -7.61 -29.28 -3.91
C GLY A 188 -8.22 -30.62 -4.31
N HIS A 189 -7.96 -31.11 -5.52
CA HIS A 189 -8.51 -32.35 -6.10
C HIS A 189 -7.44 -33.14 -6.85
N SER A 190 -7.53 -34.47 -6.86
CA SER A 190 -6.56 -35.36 -7.54
C SER A 190 -6.74 -35.45 -9.06
N SER A 191 -7.96 -35.22 -9.55
CA SER A 191 -8.30 -35.28 -10.98
C SER A 191 -9.52 -34.41 -11.30
N MET A 192 -9.66 -34.03 -12.57
CA MET A 192 -10.91 -33.45 -13.08
C MET A 192 -11.95 -34.54 -13.31
N HIS A 193 -13.22 -34.15 -13.30
CA HIS A 193 -14.36 -35.07 -13.42
C HIS A 193 -15.24 -34.70 -14.60
N VAL A 194 -15.84 -35.72 -15.20
CA VAL A 194 -17.02 -35.54 -16.07
C VAL A 194 -18.21 -35.23 -15.17
N LEU A 195 -18.83 -34.08 -15.41
CA LEU A 195 -19.92 -33.55 -14.59
C LEU A 195 -21.29 -33.89 -15.17
N GLY A 196 -21.37 -34.06 -16.49
CA GLY A 196 -22.59 -34.48 -17.17
C GLY A 196 -22.54 -34.21 -18.67
N VAL A 197 -23.72 -34.07 -19.27
CA VAL A 197 -23.90 -33.95 -20.72
C VAL A 197 -24.66 -32.66 -21.06
N SER A 198 -24.27 -32.03 -22.17
CA SER A 198 -24.94 -30.87 -22.74
C SER A 198 -25.74 -31.25 -23.99
N ASN A 199 -26.97 -30.74 -24.13
CA ASN A 199 -27.86 -30.95 -25.28
C ASN A 199 -27.99 -32.42 -25.72
N ALA A 200 -28.04 -33.34 -24.76
CA ALA A 200 -28.25 -34.75 -25.06
C ALA A 200 -29.72 -35.01 -25.48
N THR A 201 -29.91 -35.83 -26.50
CA THR A 201 -31.24 -36.21 -27.01
C THR A 201 -31.92 -37.30 -26.15
N ASN A 202 -31.16 -38.00 -25.30
CA ASN A 202 -31.64 -39.08 -24.43
C ASN A 202 -31.15 -38.93 -22.99
N TYR A 203 -31.98 -38.37 -22.11
CA TYR A 203 -31.66 -38.18 -20.68
C TYR A 203 -31.80 -39.44 -19.82
N ALA A 204 -32.37 -40.52 -20.36
CA ALA A 204 -32.68 -41.75 -19.62
C ALA A 204 -31.48 -42.70 -19.40
N LEU A 205 -30.39 -42.53 -20.14
CA LEU A 205 -29.16 -43.36 -20.08
C LEU A 205 -28.04 -42.72 -19.25
N VAL A 206 -28.34 -41.58 -18.61
CA VAL A 206 -27.36 -40.72 -17.94
C VAL A 206 -27.40 -40.98 -16.43
N ASP A 207 -26.23 -41.06 -15.77
CA ASP A 207 -26.15 -41.22 -14.32
C ASP A 207 -27.02 -40.17 -13.59
N PRO A 208 -27.82 -40.53 -12.58
CA PRO A 208 -28.73 -39.60 -11.90
C PRO A 208 -28.01 -38.48 -11.13
N SER A 209 -26.69 -38.57 -10.97
CA SER A 209 -25.86 -37.54 -10.36
C SER A 209 -25.20 -36.57 -11.34
N TRP A 210 -25.39 -36.77 -12.65
CA TRP A 210 -24.84 -35.88 -13.67
C TRP A 210 -25.72 -34.66 -13.90
N VAL A 211 -25.08 -33.59 -14.35
CA VAL A 211 -25.70 -32.32 -14.69
C VAL A 211 -26.12 -32.35 -16.16
N CYS A 212 -27.41 -32.22 -16.44
CA CYS A 212 -27.94 -32.11 -17.80
C CYS A 212 -28.13 -30.63 -18.11
N ALA A 213 -27.23 -30.06 -18.93
CA ALA A 213 -27.28 -28.66 -19.31
C ALA A 213 -27.87 -28.49 -20.71
N THR A 214 -28.88 -27.62 -20.87
CA THR A 214 -29.36 -27.18 -22.18
C THR A 214 -28.92 -25.74 -22.43
N THR A 215 -28.16 -25.56 -23.51
CA THR A 215 -27.53 -24.29 -23.89
C THR A 215 -28.13 -23.75 -25.19
N SER A 216 -29.45 -23.83 -25.37
CA SER A 216 -30.11 -23.32 -26.58
C SER A 216 -30.45 -21.82 -26.45
N ALA A 217 -30.13 -21.04 -27.50
CA ALA A 217 -30.47 -19.63 -27.84
C ALA A 217 -30.44 -18.52 -26.76
N SER A 218 -30.41 -18.85 -25.48
CA SER A 218 -30.42 -17.96 -24.33
C SER A 218 -29.02 -17.88 -23.73
N ARG A 219 -28.71 -16.73 -23.12
CA ARG A 219 -27.39 -16.42 -22.57
C ARG A 219 -27.08 -17.15 -21.26
N GLU A 220 -28.06 -17.88 -20.71
CA GLU A 220 -27.97 -18.59 -19.44
C GLU A 220 -28.35 -20.07 -19.66
N PRO A 221 -27.53 -21.03 -19.20
CA PRO A 221 -27.83 -22.44 -19.36
C PRO A 221 -29.01 -22.85 -18.48
N ARG A 222 -29.93 -23.65 -19.01
CA ARG A 222 -30.91 -24.36 -18.19
C ARG A 222 -30.27 -25.66 -17.70
N ILE A 223 -30.34 -25.90 -16.39
CA ILE A 223 -29.68 -27.05 -15.75
C ILE A 223 -30.74 -27.90 -15.07
N ILE A 224 -30.73 -29.20 -15.40
CA ILE A 224 -31.61 -30.21 -14.81
C ILE A 224 -30.73 -31.29 -14.17
N CYS A 225 -31.09 -31.72 -12.96
CA CYS A 225 -30.45 -32.84 -12.28
C CYS A 225 -31.49 -33.65 -11.52
N ALA A 226 -31.49 -34.98 -11.69
CA ALA A 226 -32.49 -35.87 -11.11
C ALA A 226 -32.43 -35.95 -9.57
N LYS A 227 -31.28 -35.63 -8.95
CA LYS A 227 -31.06 -35.66 -7.49
C LYS A 227 -31.30 -34.31 -6.78
N ALA A 228 -31.52 -33.22 -7.50
CA ALA A 228 -31.61 -31.88 -6.92
C ALA A 228 -33.07 -31.43 -6.72
N SER A 229 -33.41 -30.96 -5.51
CA SER A 229 -34.73 -30.37 -5.22
C SER A 229 -34.81 -28.89 -5.62
N SER A 230 -33.68 -28.20 -5.63
CA SER A 230 -33.54 -26.80 -6.03
C SER A 230 -32.15 -26.57 -6.61
N VAL A 231 -32.04 -25.67 -7.61
CA VAL A 231 -30.78 -25.41 -8.30
C VAL A 231 -30.38 -23.94 -8.12
N GLN A 232 -29.16 -23.70 -7.68
CA GLN A 232 -28.55 -22.39 -7.58
C GLN A 232 -27.44 -22.27 -8.62
N LEU A 233 -27.73 -21.48 -9.66
CA LEU A 233 -26.82 -21.21 -10.75
C LEU A 233 -25.97 -19.98 -10.42
N ILE A 234 -24.68 -20.17 -10.20
CA ILE A 234 -23.72 -19.10 -9.91
C ILE A 234 -22.94 -18.79 -11.18
N LEU A 235 -23.31 -17.71 -11.85
CA LEU A 235 -22.65 -17.20 -13.04
C LEU A 235 -21.41 -16.41 -12.67
N TYR A 236 -20.31 -16.63 -13.39
CA TYR A 236 -19.07 -15.89 -13.18
C TYR A 236 -18.37 -15.57 -14.50
N ASP A 237 -17.67 -14.43 -14.56
CA ASP A 237 -16.80 -14.08 -15.68
C ASP A 237 -15.42 -14.70 -15.47
N ARG A 238 -14.92 -15.45 -16.46
CA ARG A 238 -13.58 -16.05 -16.38
C ARG A 238 -12.49 -14.97 -16.44
N PRO A 239 -11.54 -14.94 -15.49
CA PRO A 239 -10.41 -14.03 -15.55
C PRO A 239 -9.43 -14.44 -16.65
N ARG A 240 -8.83 -13.47 -17.34
CA ARG A 240 -7.80 -13.72 -18.37
C ARG A 240 -6.39 -13.68 -17.75
N PRO A 241 -5.70 -14.84 -17.57
CA PRO A 241 -4.41 -14.90 -16.90
C PRO A 241 -3.28 -14.21 -17.68
N LYS A 242 -3.28 -14.28 -19.02
CA LYS A 242 -2.34 -13.51 -19.87
C LYS A 242 -2.46 -11.99 -19.68
N GLY A 243 -3.64 -11.52 -19.29
CA GLY A 243 -3.92 -10.12 -18.96
C GLY A 243 -3.68 -9.78 -17.48
N MET A 244 -3.20 -10.73 -16.68
CA MET A 244 -2.99 -10.60 -15.23
C MET A 244 -4.28 -10.30 -14.45
N GLN A 245 -5.43 -10.74 -14.97
CA GLN A 245 -6.70 -10.67 -14.27
C GLN A 245 -6.83 -11.88 -13.35
N TYR A 246 -7.31 -11.66 -12.13
CA TYR A 246 -7.60 -12.73 -11.19
C TYR A 246 -8.59 -12.26 -10.11
N ILE A 247 -9.18 -13.21 -9.41
CA ILE A 247 -10.11 -12.99 -8.31
C ILE A 247 -9.43 -13.42 -7.00
N SER A 248 -9.64 -12.64 -5.94
CA SER A 248 -9.12 -12.91 -4.60
C SER A 248 -10.18 -12.55 -3.58
N LEU A 249 -10.21 -13.30 -2.47
CA LEU A 249 -11.05 -12.99 -1.31
C LEU A 249 -10.51 -11.79 -0.52
N ASN A 250 -9.18 -11.71 -0.41
CA ASN A 250 -8.48 -10.64 0.29
C ASN A 250 -8.01 -9.57 -0.70
N PRO A 251 -8.00 -8.28 -0.31
CA PRO A 251 -7.45 -7.22 -1.14
C PRO A 251 -5.96 -7.46 -1.39
N ILE A 252 -5.51 -7.19 -2.60
CA ILE A 252 -4.08 -7.27 -2.95
C ILE A 252 -3.26 -6.30 -2.07
N SER A 253 -2.19 -6.80 -1.44
CA SER A 253 -1.23 -5.97 -0.71
C SER A 253 -0.26 -5.32 -1.68
N LEU A 254 -0.29 -3.98 -1.75
CA LEU A 254 0.64 -3.22 -2.58
C LEU A 254 1.99 -3.00 -1.87
N ALA A 255 2.05 -3.07 -0.55
CA ALA A 255 3.27 -2.95 0.24
C ALA A 255 3.63 -4.27 0.93
N LEU A 256 4.91 -4.45 1.27
CA LEU A 256 5.33 -5.53 2.14
C LEU A 256 4.83 -5.24 3.56
N ASP A 257 4.32 -6.27 4.24
CA ASP A 257 3.87 -6.13 5.64
C ASP A 257 4.93 -5.44 6.50
N ASP A 258 4.48 -4.58 7.41
CA ASP A 258 5.23 -3.67 8.29
C ASP A 258 6.18 -4.38 9.31
N LYS A 259 6.97 -5.37 8.87
CA LYS A 259 7.95 -6.08 9.73
C LYS A 259 9.16 -5.22 10.09
N TRP A 260 9.34 -4.04 9.48
CA TRP A 260 10.47 -3.15 9.77
C TRP A 260 10.46 -2.62 11.21
N TYR A 261 9.29 -2.45 11.82
CA TYR A 261 9.16 -1.99 13.22
C TYR A 261 9.58 -3.03 14.25
N ALA A 262 9.74 -4.30 13.87
CA ALA A 262 10.05 -5.40 14.79
C ALA A 262 11.55 -5.71 14.89
N LEU A 263 12.37 -5.24 13.93
CA LEU A 263 13.78 -5.66 13.80
C LEU A 263 14.80 -4.67 14.37
N ASP A 264 14.47 -3.39 14.55
CA ASP A 264 15.38 -2.39 15.16
C ASP A 264 14.82 -1.88 16.50
N ASP A 265 14.59 -2.82 17.45
CA ASP A 265 14.20 -2.54 18.84
C ASP A 265 15.40 -2.02 19.67
N GLY A 266 16.05 -0.98 19.16
CA GLY A 266 17.26 -0.38 19.73
C GLY A 266 16.98 0.92 20.48
N LYS A 267 16.69 0.80 21.79
CA LYS A 267 16.88 1.81 22.86
C LYS A 267 17.08 3.27 22.41
N GLY A 268 16.00 3.99 22.13
CA GLY A 268 15.98 5.44 22.22
C GLY A 268 15.55 5.84 23.63
N ASP A 269 16.50 6.18 24.50
CA ASP A 269 16.28 6.55 25.91
C ASP A 269 15.76 8.00 26.07
N GLY A 270 14.94 8.45 25.11
CA GLY A 270 14.33 9.77 25.08
C GLY A 270 12.83 9.73 25.39
N PRO A 271 12.21 10.88 25.73
CA PRO A 271 10.79 10.98 26.07
C PRO A 271 9.84 10.49 24.96
N GLU A 272 10.28 10.51 23.69
CA GLU A 272 9.51 9.95 22.56
C GLU A 272 9.54 8.41 22.49
N GLY A 273 10.63 7.77 22.94
CA GLY A 273 10.74 6.31 22.98
C GLY A 273 9.78 5.70 23.99
N GLU A 274 9.50 6.40 25.09
CA GLU A 274 8.44 6.02 26.03
C GLU A 274 7.04 6.14 25.43
N GLU A 275 6.79 7.13 24.59
CA GLU A 275 5.49 7.35 23.95
C GLU A 275 5.22 6.29 22.88
N GLU A 276 6.21 5.94 22.06
CA GLU A 276 6.11 4.84 21.11
C GLU A 276 5.91 3.50 21.82
N ARG A 277 6.61 3.27 22.95
CA ARG A 277 6.36 2.11 23.82
C ARG A 277 4.93 2.10 24.38
N ARG A 278 4.41 3.24 24.83
CA ARG A 278 3.01 3.37 25.31
C ARG A 278 2.00 3.13 24.19
N GLU A 279 2.24 3.62 22.98
CA GLU A 279 1.37 3.34 21.82
C GLU A 279 1.40 1.87 21.43
N LYS A 280 2.58 1.25 21.41
CA LYS A 280 2.73 -0.21 21.19
C LYS A 280 1.98 -0.99 22.26
N GLN A 281 2.15 -0.66 23.54
CA GLN A 281 1.42 -1.26 24.64
C GLN A 281 -0.10 -1.08 24.50
N HIS A 282 -0.57 0.09 24.08
CA HIS A 282 -2.00 0.34 23.85
C HIS A 282 -2.52 -0.46 22.65
N ARG A 283 -1.72 -0.61 21.58
CA ARG A 283 -2.06 -1.43 20.41
C ARG A 283 -2.10 -2.91 20.76
N GLU A 284 -1.14 -3.40 21.53
CA GLU A 284 -1.14 -4.75 22.09
C GLU A 284 -2.31 -4.97 23.04
N ALA A 285 -2.63 -4.02 23.91
CA ALA A 285 -3.79 -4.09 24.79
C ALA A 285 -5.09 -4.15 23.97
N ARG A 286 -5.20 -3.38 22.89
CA ARG A 286 -6.33 -3.43 21.96
C ARG A 286 -6.39 -4.75 21.22
N LEU A 287 -5.26 -5.32 20.78
CA LEU A 287 -5.20 -6.64 20.15
C LEU A 287 -5.59 -7.74 21.14
N LYS A 288 -5.10 -7.66 22.38
CA LYS A 288 -5.50 -8.54 23.48
C LYS A 288 -7.00 -8.41 23.75
N LEU A 289 -7.55 -7.20 23.73
CA LEU A 289 -8.98 -6.95 23.88
C LEU A 289 -9.77 -7.54 22.71
N VAL A 290 -9.32 -7.36 21.46
CA VAL A 290 -9.96 -7.96 20.28
C VAL A 290 -9.91 -9.48 20.35
N ASN A 291 -8.79 -10.06 20.76
CA ASN A 291 -8.66 -11.51 20.94
C ASN A 291 -9.53 -12.01 22.10
N LYS A 292 -9.62 -11.26 23.20
CA LYS A 292 -10.52 -11.54 24.31
C LYS A 292 -11.99 -11.43 23.88
N LEU A 293 -12.34 -10.43 23.06
CA LEU A 293 -13.67 -10.30 22.44
C LEU A 293 -13.98 -11.46 21.50
N LYS A 294 -13.00 -11.96 20.74
CA LYS A 294 -13.12 -13.19 19.93
C LYS A 294 -13.31 -14.45 20.78
N GLN A 295 -12.81 -14.47 22.01
CA GLN A 295 -13.05 -15.56 22.97
C GLN A 295 -14.43 -15.44 23.64
N HIS A 296 -14.92 -14.21 23.86
CA HIS A 296 -16.25 -13.94 24.41
C HIS A 296 -17.37 -13.92 23.36
N SER A 297 -17.06 -14.01 22.06
CA SER A 297 -18.09 -14.24 21.06
C SER A 297 -18.66 -15.64 21.28
N ILE A 298 -19.89 -15.68 21.81
CA ILE A 298 -20.60 -16.88 22.32
C ILE A 298 -20.75 -18.00 21.26
N ILE A 299 -20.44 -17.71 19.99
CA ILE A 299 -20.54 -18.66 18.89
C ILE A 299 -19.28 -18.59 18.02
N ASN A 300 -18.18 -19.23 18.46
CA ASN A 300 -17.11 -19.60 17.53
C ASN A 300 -17.58 -20.83 16.75
N ARG A 301 -18.23 -20.61 15.61
CA ARG A 301 -18.47 -21.71 14.67
C ARG A 301 -17.11 -22.11 14.08
N PRO A 302 -16.60 -23.33 14.31
CA PRO A 302 -15.45 -23.79 13.55
C PRO A 302 -15.80 -23.68 12.06
N ALA A 303 -14.92 -23.09 11.27
CA ALA A 303 -15.16 -22.86 9.84
C ALA A 303 -15.59 -24.19 9.20
N SER A 304 -16.83 -24.24 8.72
CA SER A 304 -17.40 -25.44 8.13
C SER A 304 -16.59 -25.85 6.89
N ALA A 305 -16.65 -27.11 6.49
CA ALA A 305 -16.10 -27.55 5.20
C ALA A 305 -16.64 -26.69 4.03
N ARG A 306 -17.87 -26.18 4.16
CA ARG A 306 -18.48 -25.24 3.19
C ARG A 306 -17.81 -23.85 3.19
N ASP A 307 -17.34 -23.36 4.33
CA ASP A 307 -16.68 -22.05 4.45
C ASP A 307 -15.26 -22.11 3.85
N LYS A 308 -14.56 -23.24 4.05
CA LYS A 308 -13.25 -23.51 3.45
C LYS A 308 -13.32 -23.81 1.95
N ALA A 309 -14.48 -24.20 1.43
CA ALA A 309 -14.66 -24.50 0.01
C ALA A 309 -14.58 -23.24 -0.87
N LEU A 310 -14.92 -22.06 -0.35
CA LEU A 310 -14.93 -20.81 -1.13
C LEU A 310 -13.54 -20.43 -1.65
N GLU A 311 -12.49 -20.62 -0.84
CA GLU A 311 -11.11 -20.38 -1.24
C GLU A 311 -10.71 -21.31 -2.41
N LYS A 312 -11.05 -22.60 -2.31
CA LYS A 312 -10.85 -23.58 -3.39
C LYS A 312 -11.60 -23.19 -4.66
N VAL A 313 -12.85 -22.74 -4.54
CA VAL A 313 -13.66 -22.27 -5.68
C VAL A 313 -13.02 -21.05 -6.34
N VAL A 314 -12.50 -20.09 -5.58
CA VAL A 314 -11.79 -18.93 -6.16
C VAL A 314 -10.54 -19.36 -6.93
N HIS A 315 -9.78 -20.34 -6.43
CA HIS A 315 -8.70 -20.93 -7.20
C HIS A 315 -9.21 -21.58 -8.49
N GLN A 316 -10.27 -22.39 -8.43
CA GLN A 316 -10.87 -23.02 -9.61
C GLN A 316 -11.33 -21.97 -10.65
N VAL A 317 -11.88 -20.83 -10.22
CA VAL A 317 -12.24 -19.69 -11.10
C VAL A 317 -11.00 -19.09 -11.77
N ASN A 318 -9.90 -18.89 -11.04
CA ASN A 318 -8.68 -18.32 -11.62
C ASN A 318 -8.00 -19.22 -12.66
N TRP A 319 -8.18 -20.54 -12.53
CA TRP A 319 -7.63 -21.53 -13.45
C TRP A 319 -8.55 -21.85 -14.65
N SER A 320 -9.85 -21.55 -14.57
CA SER A 320 -10.84 -22.05 -15.52
C SER A 320 -10.56 -21.69 -16.98
N TRP A 321 -10.06 -20.48 -17.26
CA TRP A 321 -9.73 -20.04 -18.60
C TRP A 321 -8.56 -20.82 -19.24
N GLU A 322 -7.44 -20.99 -18.50
CA GLU A 322 -6.28 -21.73 -19.00
C GLU A 322 -6.57 -23.22 -19.16
N LEU A 323 -7.38 -23.78 -18.25
CA LEU A 323 -7.82 -25.16 -18.30
C LEU A 323 -8.72 -25.42 -19.51
N GLU A 324 -9.72 -24.58 -19.77
CA GLU A 324 -10.57 -24.70 -20.95
C GLU A 324 -9.74 -24.61 -22.24
N GLN A 325 -8.83 -23.64 -22.37
CA GLN A 325 -7.99 -23.53 -23.56
C GLN A 325 -7.14 -24.78 -23.79
N THR A 326 -6.62 -25.39 -22.72
CA THR A 326 -5.82 -26.61 -22.80
C THR A 326 -6.68 -27.82 -23.18
N LEU A 327 -7.87 -27.94 -22.59
CA LEU A 327 -8.84 -28.99 -22.89
C LEU A 327 -9.32 -28.90 -24.34
N GLN A 328 -9.75 -27.72 -24.80
CA GLN A 328 -10.22 -27.48 -26.17
C GLN A 328 -9.12 -27.74 -27.22
N LYS A 329 -7.89 -27.28 -26.96
CA LYS A 329 -6.74 -27.52 -27.87
C LYS A 329 -6.42 -29.00 -28.03
N ASN A 330 -6.67 -29.81 -27.00
CA ASN A 330 -6.38 -31.24 -26.99
C ASN A 330 -7.61 -32.11 -27.25
N ALA A 331 -8.82 -31.54 -27.26
CA ALA A 331 -10.07 -32.25 -27.56
C ALA A 331 -10.07 -32.81 -28.99
N GLY A 332 -9.57 -32.04 -29.96
CA GLY A 332 -9.42 -32.52 -31.35
C GLY A 332 -8.42 -33.67 -31.54
N LYS A 333 -7.60 -33.99 -30.52
CA LYS A 333 -6.67 -35.14 -30.54
C LYS A 333 -7.32 -36.45 -30.06
N LEU A 334 -8.58 -36.40 -29.62
CA LEU A 334 -9.34 -37.57 -29.17
C LEU A 334 -9.92 -38.38 -30.35
N GLY A 335 -9.98 -37.80 -31.55
CA GLY A 335 -10.43 -38.48 -32.78
C GLY A 335 -9.31 -39.25 -33.50
N PRO A 336 -9.66 -40.19 -34.39
CA PRO A 336 -8.69 -40.90 -35.23
C PRO A 336 -7.90 -39.90 -36.08
N ARG A 337 -6.58 -39.91 -35.95
CA ARG A 337 -5.64 -38.97 -36.58
C ARG A 337 -5.72 -39.06 -38.12
N PRO A 338 -6.27 -38.08 -38.86
CA PRO A 338 -6.27 -38.14 -40.31
C PRO A 338 -4.87 -37.79 -40.81
N LYS A 339 -4.14 -38.79 -41.33
CA LYS A 339 -2.90 -38.57 -42.07
C LYS A 339 -3.23 -37.96 -43.43
N ARG A 340 -3.42 -36.64 -43.52
CA ARG A 340 -3.48 -35.94 -44.81
C ARG A 340 -2.06 -35.82 -45.35
N SER A 341 -1.77 -36.47 -46.47
CA SER A 341 -0.48 -36.34 -47.17
C SER A 341 -0.40 -34.97 -47.86
N LEU A 342 0.64 -34.20 -47.54
CA LEU A 342 0.91 -32.88 -48.11
C LEU A 342 1.23 -32.96 -49.61
N SER A 343 0.70 -31.98 -50.36
CA SER A 343 0.86 -31.90 -51.82
C SER A 343 2.29 -31.49 -52.23
N VAL A 344 2.71 -31.87 -53.44
CA VAL A 344 4.11 -31.75 -53.91
C VAL A 344 4.57 -30.29 -54.03
N SER A 345 3.67 -29.35 -54.36
CA SER A 345 3.98 -27.91 -54.41
C SER A 345 4.13 -27.28 -53.02
N GLU A 346 3.34 -27.74 -52.05
CA GLU A 346 3.42 -27.35 -50.63
C GLU A 346 4.74 -27.82 -50.01
N ARG A 347 5.23 -28.99 -50.44
CA ARG A 347 6.51 -29.57 -50.02
C ARG A 347 7.74 -28.78 -50.51
N VAL A 348 7.65 -28.15 -51.69
CA VAL A 348 8.75 -27.33 -52.25
C VAL A 348 8.81 -25.94 -51.61
N VAL A 349 7.66 -25.31 -51.35
CA VAL A 349 7.59 -24.03 -50.61
C VAL A 349 8.02 -24.20 -49.15
N GLU A 350 7.68 -25.33 -48.51
CA GLU A 350 8.23 -25.67 -47.19
C GLU A 350 9.74 -25.91 -47.23
N SER A 351 10.31 -26.47 -48.31
CA SER A 351 11.74 -26.76 -48.40
C SER A 351 12.61 -25.49 -48.43
N THR A 352 12.20 -24.44 -49.14
CA THR A 352 12.95 -23.17 -49.22
C THR A 352 12.76 -22.33 -47.95
N ALA A 353 11.56 -22.33 -47.37
CA ALA A 353 11.31 -21.73 -46.06
C ALA A 353 12.05 -22.48 -44.94
N ALA A 354 12.16 -23.80 -45.01
CA ALA A 354 12.88 -24.63 -44.04
C ALA A 354 14.38 -24.41 -44.08
N VAL A 355 15.00 -24.29 -45.26
CA VAL A 355 16.44 -24.00 -45.39
C VAL A 355 16.77 -22.60 -44.85
N ARG A 356 15.95 -21.58 -45.19
CA ARG A 356 16.12 -20.23 -44.63
C ARG A 356 15.97 -20.23 -43.10
N ASN A 357 14.93 -20.91 -42.59
CA ASN A 357 14.71 -21.02 -41.15
C ASN A 357 15.81 -21.82 -40.47
N TYR A 358 16.40 -22.82 -41.13
CA TYR A 358 17.52 -23.60 -40.63
C TYR A 358 18.80 -22.76 -40.49
N ILE A 359 19.13 -21.94 -41.50
CA ILE A 359 20.30 -21.05 -41.46
C ILE A 359 20.12 -19.97 -40.37
N LEU A 360 18.94 -19.33 -40.32
CA LEU A 360 18.62 -18.36 -39.26
C LEU A 360 18.67 -19.02 -37.86
N MET A 361 18.18 -20.25 -37.73
CA MET A 361 18.20 -20.98 -36.46
C MET A 361 19.61 -21.41 -36.07
N GLN A 362 20.49 -21.73 -37.02
CA GLN A 362 21.90 -22.02 -36.74
C GLN A 362 22.68 -20.77 -36.32
N LEU A 363 22.49 -19.64 -37.00
CA LEU A 363 23.08 -18.37 -36.57
C LEU A 363 22.57 -17.95 -35.19
N TRP A 364 21.28 -18.09 -34.93
CA TRP A 364 20.69 -17.85 -33.62
C TRP A 364 21.25 -18.79 -32.55
N ASN A 365 21.40 -20.09 -32.86
CA ASN A 365 22.01 -21.04 -31.93
C ASN A 365 23.48 -20.71 -31.66
N ALA A 366 24.28 -20.34 -32.66
CA ALA A 366 25.65 -19.91 -32.47
C ALA A 366 25.72 -18.66 -31.56
N PHE A 367 24.83 -17.68 -31.78
CA PHE A 367 24.70 -16.51 -30.91
C PHE A 367 24.33 -16.89 -29.47
N VAL A 368 23.34 -17.75 -29.27
CA VAL A 368 22.85 -18.18 -27.95
C VAL A 368 23.88 -19.04 -27.20
N VAL A 369 24.65 -19.86 -27.90
CA VAL A 369 25.63 -20.79 -27.31
C VAL A 369 26.95 -20.09 -26.98
N TYR A 370 27.45 -19.20 -27.85
CA TYR A 370 28.77 -18.60 -27.68
C TYR A 370 28.74 -17.16 -27.17
N ILE A 371 27.92 -16.29 -27.77
CA ILE A 371 27.95 -14.84 -27.49
C ILE A 371 27.12 -14.50 -26.26
N PHE A 372 25.89 -15.02 -26.18
CA PHE A 372 24.97 -14.76 -25.07
C PHE A 372 25.52 -15.11 -23.67
N PRO A 373 26.19 -16.26 -23.42
CA PRO A 373 26.71 -16.55 -22.09
C PRO A 373 27.88 -15.63 -21.70
N ILE A 374 28.70 -15.17 -22.65
CA ILE A 374 29.77 -14.21 -22.38
C ILE A 374 29.18 -12.87 -21.94
N ILE A 375 28.19 -12.36 -22.70
CA ILE A 375 27.47 -11.12 -22.34
C ILE A 375 26.77 -11.28 -20.98
N ARG A 376 26.10 -12.41 -20.74
CA ARG A 376 25.42 -12.69 -19.46
C ARG A 376 26.42 -12.70 -18.30
N LYS A 377 27.55 -13.39 -18.42
CA LYS A 377 28.58 -13.46 -17.37
C LYS A 377 29.17 -12.08 -17.08
N GLY A 378 29.49 -11.31 -18.13
CA GLY A 378 29.97 -9.92 -17.99
C GLY A 378 28.96 -9.02 -17.26
N PHE A 379 27.68 -9.11 -17.63
CA PHE A 379 26.61 -8.37 -16.98
C PHE A 379 26.41 -8.75 -15.51
N VAL A 380 26.45 -10.05 -15.18
CA VAL A 380 26.35 -10.53 -13.80
C VAL A 380 27.54 -10.07 -12.96
N MET A 381 28.76 -10.07 -13.52
CA MET A 381 29.96 -9.56 -12.84
C MET A 381 29.85 -8.05 -12.55
N LEU A 382 29.34 -7.27 -13.51
CA LEU A 382 29.09 -5.84 -13.33
C LEU A 382 28.06 -5.59 -12.21
N LEU A 383 26.96 -6.34 -12.18
CA LEU A 383 25.97 -6.26 -11.09
C LEU A 383 26.58 -6.62 -9.72
N PHE A 384 27.49 -7.60 -9.68
CA PHE A 384 28.16 -8.00 -8.46
C PHE A 384 29.11 -6.90 -7.93
N ILE A 385 29.91 -6.29 -8.80
CA ILE A 385 30.79 -5.16 -8.43
C ILE A 385 29.96 -3.97 -7.93
N HIS A 386 28.89 -3.64 -8.65
CA HIS A 386 27.97 -2.58 -8.23
C HIS A 386 27.34 -2.89 -6.85
N ARG A 387 26.94 -4.13 -6.60
CA ARG A 387 26.38 -4.56 -5.31
C ARG A 387 27.41 -4.42 -4.17
N ALA A 388 28.67 -4.79 -4.41
CA ALA A 388 29.74 -4.64 -3.43
C ALA A 388 30.00 -3.16 -3.09
N MET A 389 30.03 -2.29 -4.10
CA MET A 389 30.15 -0.83 -3.90
C MET A 389 28.96 -0.26 -3.13
N ALA A 390 27.74 -0.72 -3.45
CA ALA A 390 26.53 -0.28 -2.77
C ALA A 390 26.53 -0.69 -1.28
N GLU A 391 26.94 -1.91 -0.94
CA GLU A 391 27.06 -2.35 0.46
C GLU A 391 28.11 -1.56 1.24
N MET A 392 29.25 -1.23 0.63
CA MET A 392 30.24 -0.32 1.23
C MET A 392 29.61 1.03 1.58
N LEU A 393 28.85 1.62 0.64
CA LEU A 393 28.21 2.92 0.85
C LEU A 393 27.07 2.86 1.87
N LEU A 394 26.26 1.80 1.88
CA LEU A 394 25.22 1.58 2.89
C LEU A 394 25.82 1.47 4.30
N THR A 395 26.97 0.79 4.43
CA THR A 395 27.68 0.68 5.72
C THR A 395 28.13 2.06 6.23
N VAL A 396 28.58 2.94 5.33
CA VAL A 396 28.94 4.33 5.66
C VAL A 396 27.71 5.14 6.08
N LEU A 397 26.57 4.97 5.40
CA LEU A 397 25.32 5.69 5.72
C LEU A 397 24.69 5.22 7.04
N GLU A 398 24.85 3.95 7.39
CA GLU A 398 24.40 3.35 8.64
C GLU A 398 25.37 3.56 9.81
N PHE A 399 26.52 4.18 9.56
CA PHE A 399 27.50 4.44 10.59
C PHE A 399 26.90 5.26 11.75
N ARG A 400 27.08 4.74 12.97
CA ARG A 400 26.65 5.38 14.23
C ARG A 400 27.90 5.71 15.05
N MET A 401 28.12 6.99 15.37
CA MET A 401 29.29 7.43 16.16
C MET A 401 29.31 6.81 17.56
N LYS A 402 28.14 6.55 18.15
CA LYS A 402 27.95 5.85 19.43
C LYS A 402 26.63 5.05 19.41
N PRO A 403 26.53 3.92 20.12
CA PRO A 403 25.27 3.18 20.25
C PRO A 403 24.22 4.07 20.93
N GLY A 404 23.18 4.46 20.19
CA GLY A 404 22.10 5.36 20.64
C GLY A 404 21.99 6.70 19.89
N TYR A 405 23.01 7.09 19.12
CA TYR A 405 22.96 8.30 18.29
C TYR A 405 22.29 8.03 16.93
N ALA A 406 21.72 9.09 16.35
CA ALA A 406 21.14 9.07 15.01
C ALA A 406 22.21 8.69 13.96
N ALA A 407 21.87 7.82 13.01
CA ALA A 407 22.77 7.49 11.90
C ALA A 407 22.83 8.67 10.92
N VAL A 408 23.82 8.68 10.02
CA VAL A 408 23.98 9.78 9.03
C VAL A 408 22.70 9.97 8.21
N LYS A 409 22.06 8.87 7.82
CA LYS A 409 20.75 8.85 7.14
C LYS A 409 19.60 9.48 7.92
N ASP A 410 19.66 9.51 9.25
CA ASP A 410 18.61 10.09 10.10
C ASP A 410 18.80 11.59 10.29
N VAL A 411 19.98 12.13 9.97
CA VAL A 411 20.30 13.55 10.11
C VAL A 411 19.97 14.29 8.81
N SER A 412 20.32 13.71 7.66
CA SER A 412 20.28 14.33 6.34
C SER A 412 19.27 13.66 5.40
N ALA A 413 18.45 14.46 4.71
CA ALA A 413 17.52 13.97 3.69
C ALA A 413 18.27 13.38 2.49
N THR A 414 19.42 13.95 2.13
CA THR A 414 20.22 13.50 0.98
C THR A 414 20.82 12.12 1.23
N ALA A 415 21.42 11.91 2.39
CA ALA A 415 21.96 10.62 2.81
C ALA A 415 20.90 9.52 2.75
N GLN A 416 19.69 9.85 3.21
CA GLN A 416 18.55 8.94 3.14
C GLN A 416 18.07 8.67 1.72
N GLN A 417 18.01 9.69 0.85
CA GLN A 417 17.61 9.50 -0.54
C GLN A 417 18.59 8.59 -1.28
N ILE A 418 19.89 8.75 -1.01
CA ILE A 418 20.95 7.89 -1.53
C ILE A 418 20.75 6.45 -1.04
N GLU A 419 20.51 6.24 0.25
CA GLU A 419 20.22 4.91 0.82
C GLU A 419 19.04 4.23 0.12
N ILE A 420 17.92 4.93 -0.04
CA ILE A 420 16.72 4.39 -0.70
C ILE A 420 17.04 3.96 -2.13
N ARG A 421 17.76 4.78 -2.88
CA ARG A 421 18.16 4.46 -4.26
C ARG A 421 19.09 3.24 -4.29
N LEU A 422 20.09 3.18 -3.43
CA LEU A 422 20.99 2.02 -3.31
C LEU A 422 20.21 0.74 -2.99
N LEU A 423 19.29 0.78 -2.02
CA LEU A 423 18.47 -0.38 -1.65
C LEU A 423 17.58 -0.83 -2.81
N GLN A 424 16.98 0.10 -3.57
CA GLN A 424 16.19 -0.22 -4.76
C GLN A 424 17.04 -0.93 -5.82
N PHE A 425 18.21 -0.37 -6.16
CA PHE A 425 19.13 -0.98 -7.12
C PHE A 425 19.61 -2.37 -6.67
N CYS A 426 19.82 -2.57 -5.37
CA CYS A 426 20.24 -3.85 -4.81
C CYS A 426 19.12 -4.90 -4.80
N TYR A 427 17.86 -4.48 -4.72
CA TYR A 427 16.71 -5.36 -4.67
C TYR A 427 16.20 -5.78 -6.06
N TRP A 428 16.37 -4.93 -7.08
CA TRP A 428 15.88 -5.21 -8.44
C TRP A 428 16.39 -6.52 -9.06
N PRO A 429 17.68 -6.91 -8.95
CA PRO A 429 18.14 -8.20 -9.48
C PRO A 429 17.40 -9.39 -8.87
N MET A 430 17.17 -9.35 -7.55
CA MET A 430 16.44 -10.40 -6.83
C MET A 430 14.97 -10.46 -7.25
N GLN A 431 14.30 -9.31 -7.34
CA GLN A 431 12.93 -9.25 -7.86
C GLN A 431 12.84 -9.76 -9.29
N TYR A 432 13.79 -9.38 -10.16
CA TYR A 432 13.82 -9.82 -11.54
C TYR A 432 13.91 -11.35 -11.66
N ILE A 433 14.72 -12.01 -10.83
CA ILE A 433 14.81 -13.47 -10.81
C ILE A 433 13.47 -14.11 -10.44
N THR A 434 12.79 -13.61 -9.40
CA THR A 434 11.46 -14.12 -9.02
C THR A 434 10.42 -13.94 -10.14
N LEU A 435 10.48 -12.84 -10.89
CA LEU A 435 9.61 -12.61 -12.05
C LEU A 435 9.96 -13.50 -13.24
N ARG A 436 11.24 -13.84 -13.41
CA ARG A 436 11.67 -14.81 -14.42
C ARG A 436 11.19 -16.21 -14.10
N GLN A 437 11.25 -16.62 -12.82
CA GLN A 437 10.70 -17.89 -12.34
C GLN A 437 9.20 -17.98 -12.60
N ARG A 438 8.44 -16.89 -12.38
CA ARG A 438 7.00 -16.83 -12.74
C ARG A 438 6.74 -17.20 -14.20
N LYS A 439 7.57 -16.75 -15.16
CA LYS A 439 7.37 -17.07 -16.59
C LYS A 439 7.55 -18.56 -16.88
N MET A 440 8.17 -19.31 -15.97
CA MET A 440 8.33 -20.77 -16.05
C MET A 440 7.15 -21.53 -15.43
N ASP A 441 6.18 -20.83 -14.85
CA ASP A 441 4.95 -21.38 -14.27
C ASP A 441 3.71 -20.97 -15.08
N TRP A 442 2.57 -21.60 -14.79
CA TRP A 442 1.27 -21.22 -15.36
C TRP A 442 0.89 -19.78 -15.01
N ALA A 443 0.32 -19.03 -15.96
CA ALA A 443 0.00 -17.62 -15.72
C ALA A 443 -1.21 -17.44 -14.79
N SER A 444 -2.03 -18.48 -14.58
CA SER A 444 -3.09 -18.53 -13.56
C SER A 444 -2.58 -18.57 -12.11
N VAL A 445 -1.28 -18.73 -11.86
CA VAL A 445 -0.71 -18.69 -10.49
C VAL A 445 -0.68 -17.25 -9.96
N THR A 446 -1.51 -16.96 -8.97
CA THR A 446 -1.76 -15.59 -8.47
C THR A 446 -0.75 -15.10 -7.43
N THR A 447 0.06 -15.98 -6.83
CA THR A 447 0.95 -15.65 -5.70
C THR A 447 2.02 -14.61 -6.03
N SER A 448 2.55 -14.60 -7.25
CA SER A 448 3.61 -13.69 -7.70
C SER A 448 3.09 -12.39 -8.35
N HIS A 449 1.78 -12.20 -8.42
CA HIS A 449 1.18 -11.00 -9.03
C HIS A 449 1.49 -9.70 -8.26
N PRO A 450 1.45 -9.68 -6.91
CA PRO A 450 1.86 -8.51 -6.14
C PRO A 450 3.32 -8.13 -6.38
N ASP A 451 4.22 -9.11 -6.50
CA ASP A 451 5.65 -8.89 -6.74
C ASP A 451 5.91 -8.21 -8.08
N TYR A 452 5.18 -8.62 -9.12
CA TYR A 452 5.20 -7.97 -10.43
C TYR A 452 4.78 -6.50 -10.33
N ILE A 453 3.66 -6.23 -9.67
CA ILE A 453 3.13 -4.86 -9.56
C ILE A 453 4.11 -3.99 -8.79
N ARG A 454 4.71 -4.49 -7.71
CA ARG A 454 5.71 -3.77 -6.91
C ARG A 454 6.99 -3.47 -7.70
N PHE A 455 7.52 -4.46 -8.44
CA PHE A 455 8.71 -4.28 -9.27
C PHE A 455 8.50 -3.19 -10.34
N TYR A 456 7.42 -3.29 -11.13
CA TYR A 456 7.14 -2.30 -12.16
C TYR A 456 6.75 -0.94 -11.58
N ASN A 457 6.09 -0.88 -10.43
CA ASN A 457 5.85 0.39 -9.75
C ASN A 457 7.16 1.07 -9.35
N SER A 458 8.09 0.34 -8.74
CA SER A 458 9.41 0.87 -8.39
C SER A 458 10.16 1.35 -9.64
N LEU A 459 10.26 0.52 -10.68
CA LEU A 459 10.97 0.87 -11.91
C LEU A 459 10.36 2.10 -12.60
N TRP A 460 9.03 2.18 -12.69
CA TRP A 460 8.32 3.30 -13.30
C TRP A 460 8.48 4.60 -12.52
N LEU A 461 8.47 4.54 -11.19
CA LEU A 461 8.73 5.71 -10.33
C LEU A 461 10.15 6.23 -10.51
N VAL A 462 11.16 5.35 -10.50
CA VAL A 462 12.55 5.79 -10.72
C VAL A 462 12.73 6.37 -12.11
N ALA A 463 12.16 5.75 -13.15
CA ALA A 463 12.23 6.27 -14.51
C ALA A 463 11.60 7.67 -14.62
N ASN A 464 10.40 7.89 -14.08
CA ASN A 464 9.78 9.22 -14.09
C ASN A 464 10.57 10.23 -13.26
N ASP A 465 11.09 9.82 -12.10
CA ASP A 465 11.91 10.70 -11.25
C ASP A 465 13.17 11.16 -11.98
N VAL A 466 13.84 10.26 -12.73
CA VAL A 466 15.00 10.60 -13.58
C VAL A 466 14.59 11.50 -14.75
N ILE A 467 13.50 11.21 -15.46
CA ILE A 467 13.03 12.06 -16.58
C ILE A 467 12.70 13.48 -16.10
N ILE A 468 11.94 13.60 -15.01
CA ILE A 468 11.60 14.90 -14.41
C ILE A 468 12.87 15.56 -13.86
N GLY A 469 13.77 14.79 -13.26
CA GLY A 469 15.04 15.25 -12.72
C GLY A 469 15.95 15.86 -13.77
N ILE A 470 16.07 15.22 -14.94
CA ILE A 470 16.85 15.75 -16.07
C ILE A 470 16.26 17.10 -16.53
N ALA A 471 14.93 17.20 -16.67
CA ALA A 471 14.27 18.42 -17.10
C ALA A 471 14.41 19.58 -16.08
N ILE A 472 14.24 19.29 -14.79
CA ILE A 472 14.42 20.28 -13.71
C ILE A 472 15.91 20.65 -13.58
N GLY A 473 16.79 19.68 -13.65
CA GLY A 473 18.23 19.86 -13.52
C GLY A 473 18.82 20.72 -14.63
N SER A 474 18.46 20.46 -15.89
CA SER A 474 18.89 21.29 -17.01
C SER A 474 18.43 22.73 -16.85
N TYR A 475 17.16 22.93 -16.45
CA TYR A 475 16.61 24.25 -16.20
C TYR A 475 17.35 25.00 -15.07
N ILE A 476 17.67 24.32 -13.96
CA ILE A 476 18.42 24.90 -12.83
C ILE A 476 19.85 25.24 -13.25
N ILE A 477 20.53 24.38 -14.02
CA ILE A 477 21.91 24.58 -14.46
C ILE A 477 22.01 25.79 -15.41
N GLU A 478 21.11 25.88 -16.39
CA GLU A 478 21.09 26.99 -17.36
C GLU A 478 20.82 28.34 -16.68
N ASN A 479 20.01 28.35 -15.61
CA ASN A 479 19.62 29.56 -14.90
C ASN A 479 20.29 29.68 -13.53
N ALA A 480 21.44 29.03 -13.31
CA ALA A 480 22.05 28.90 -11.98
C ALA A 480 22.34 30.27 -11.34
N ASP A 481 22.82 31.25 -12.12
CA ASP A 481 23.07 32.60 -11.64
C ASP A 481 21.79 33.30 -11.21
N TRP A 482 20.74 33.25 -12.03
CA TRP A 482 19.43 33.84 -11.70
C TRP A 482 18.79 33.20 -10.48
N VAL A 483 18.78 31.86 -10.41
CA VAL A 483 18.26 31.10 -9.27
C VAL A 483 19.05 31.44 -8.00
N SER A 484 20.38 31.54 -8.10
CA SER A 484 21.22 31.89 -6.95
C SER A 484 20.96 33.30 -6.43
N MET A 485 20.80 34.28 -7.32
CA MET A 485 20.42 35.64 -6.93
C MET A 485 19.09 35.65 -6.21
N LYS A 486 18.08 34.94 -6.74
CA LYS A 486 16.77 34.83 -6.09
C LYS A 486 16.81 34.12 -4.74
N ILE A 487 17.61 33.07 -4.60
CA ILE A 487 17.80 32.40 -3.31
C ILE A 487 18.49 33.34 -2.30
N ASN A 488 19.52 34.08 -2.71
CA ASN A 488 20.20 35.05 -1.87
C ASN A 488 19.25 36.18 -1.42
N ASP A 489 18.45 36.73 -2.34
CA ASP A 489 17.43 37.74 -2.02
C ASP A 489 16.41 37.19 -1.02
N LEU A 490 15.90 35.98 -1.26
CA LEU A 490 14.94 35.32 -0.38
C LEU A 490 15.53 35.09 1.02
N LEU A 491 16.78 34.65 1.09
CA LEU A 491 17.49 34.44 2.34
C LEU A 491 17.62 35.74 3.12
N ARG A 492 18.04 36.83 2.49
CA ARG A 492 18.16 38.14 3.17
C ARG A 492 16.82 38.63 3.68
N VAL A 493 15.81 38.64 2.81
CA VAL A 493 14.48 39.16 3.16
C VAL A 493 13.87 38.38 4.33
N TYR A 494 13.89 37.04 4.27
CA TYR A 494 13.18 36.23 5.27
C TYR A 494 14.02 35.85 6.49
N THR A 495 15.34 35.68 6.36
CA THR A 495 16.19 35.26 7.49
C THR A 495 16.89 36.43 8.19
N VAL A 496 17.05 37.58 7.53
CA VAL A 496 17.69 38.77 8.12
C VAL A 496 16.67 39.88 8.30
N ASP A 497 16.15 40.45 7.22
CA ASP A 497 15.35 41.68 7.26
C ASP A 497 14.04 41.50 8.03
N ALA A 498 13.32 40.39 7.79
CA ALA A 498 12.09 40.08 8.50
C ALA A 498 12.32 39.86 10.00
N LEU A 499 13.43 39.22 10.40
CA LEU A 499 13.77 39.02 11.80
C LEU A 499 14.19 40.34 12.46
N GLN A 500 15.02 41.14 11.80
CA GLN A 500 15.44 42.46 12.27
C GLN A 500 14.25 43.40 12.44
N SER A 501 13.37 43.45 11.44
CA SER A 501 12.12 44.22 11.49
C SER A 501 11.24 43.77 12.67
N SER A 502 11.04 42.45 12.82
CA SER A 502 10.27 41.90 13.95
C SER A 502 10.89 42.27 15.30
N ILE A 503 12.21 42.10 15.49
CA ILE A 503 12.88 42.43 16.75
C ILE A 503 12.82 43.93 17.06
N SER A 504 13.01 44.78 16.05
CA SER A 504 12.89 46.24 16.21
C SER A 504 11.47 46.66 16.59
N TRP A 505 10.45 46.00 16.01
CA TRP A 505 9.04 46.18 16.37
C TRP A 505 8.76 45.72 17.81
N LEU A 506 9.40 44.62 18.26
CA LEU A 506 9.31 44.14 19.64
C LEU A 506 10.00 45.08 20.65
N MET A 507 11.09 45.75 20.29
CA MET A 507 11.81 46.70 21.16
C MET A 507 11.06 48.02 21.38
N GLY A 508 10.23 48.41 20.40
CA GLY A 508 9.27 49.48 20.54
C GLY A 508 8.07 49.03 21.38
N TRP A 509 6.86 49.30 20.89
CA TRP A 509 5.60 48.93 21.56
C TRP A 509 4.80 48.01 20.64
N PRO A 510 5.12 46.70 20.56
CA PRO A 510 4.48 45.79 19.64
C PRO A 510 2.98 45.70 19.96
N ALA A 511 2.12 46.01 18.98
CA ALA A 511 0.66 46.03 19.12
C ALA A 511 0.16 46.86 20.33
N GLY A 512 0.89 47.91 20.72
CA GLY A 512 0.57 48.75 21.88
C GLY A 512 0.91 48.12 23.24
N LEU A 513 1.53 46.93 23.26
CA LEU A 513 1.86 46.21 24.48
C LEU A 513 3.09 46.85 25.12
N LYS A 514 2.91 47.48 26.29
CA LYS A 514 3.98 48.17 27.01
C LYS A 514 4.97 47.16 27.62
N LEU A 515 6.02 46.80 26.89
CA LEU A 515 7.07 45.91 27.37
C LEU A 515 8.03 46.65 28.33
N ASN A 516 8.81 45.88 29.11
CA ASN A 516 9.93 46.45 29.85
C ASN A 516 11.01 46.90 28.86
N GLY A 517 11.26 48.21 28.79
CA GLY A 517 12.17 48.82 27.81
C GLY A 517 13.62 48.35 27.94
N GLU A 518 14.15 48.25 29.16
CA GLU A 518 15.53 47.83 29.42
C GLU A 518 15.77 46.37 29.04
N LEU A 519 14.82 45.48 29.39
CA LEU A 519 14.94 44.07 29.02
C LEU A 519 14.75 43.87 27.52
N ALA A 520 13.80 44.58 26.91
CA ALA A 520 13.54 44.49 25.47
C ALA A 520 14.74 45.02 24.67
N SER A 521 15.37 46.13 25.11
CA SER A 521 16.56 46.68 24.47
C SER A 521 17.76 45.74 24.60
N PHE A 522 17.97 45.14 25.76
CA PHE A 522 19.03 44.14 25.98
C PHE A 522 18.86 42.90 25.10
N LEU A 523 17.68 42.25 25.14
CA LEU A 523 17.39 41.06 24.32
C LEU A 523 17.44 41.38 22.83
N GLY A 524 16.89 42.53 22.44
CA GLY A 524 16.89 42.99 21.07
C GLY A 524 18.31 43.22 20.54
N ALA A 525 19.15 43.94 21.29
CA ALA A 525 20.55 44.17 20.91
C ALA A 525 21.34 42.85 20.78
N LEU A 526 21.14 41.91 21.71
CA LEU A 526 21.78 40.58 21.66
C LEU A 526 21.40 39.81 20.39
N PHE A 527 20.11 39.72 20.07
CA PHE A 527 19.66 38.98 18.89
C PHE A 527 20.03 39.70 17.59
N LEU A 528 19.95 41.02 17.53
CA LEU A 528 20.38 41.82 16.39
C LEU A 528 21.88 41.62 16.10
N TRP A 529 22.72 41.59 17.14
CA TRP A 529 24.16 41.33 16.97
C TRP A 529 24.42 39.97 16.31
N VAL A 530 23.71 38.91 16.72
CA VAL A 530 23.83 37.59 16.09
C VAL A 530 23.28 37.59 14.65
N ILE A 531 22.21 38.33 14.37
CA ILE A 531 21.68 38.48 13.01
C ILE A 531 22.68 39.20 12.11
N THR A 532 23.34 40.26 12.58
CA THR A 532 24.40 40.94 11.82
C THR A 532 25.57 39.99 11.52
N TYR A 533 26.00 39.18 12.50
CA TYR A 533 27.01 38.15 12.27
C TYR A 533 26.56 37.14 11.21
N TRP A 534 25.29 36.71 11.24
CA TRP A 534 24.74 35.80 10.24
C TRP A 534 24.63 36.44 8.85
N SER A 535 24.28 37.72 8.76
CA SER A 535 24.28 38.47 7.49
C SER A 535 25.66 38.44 6.84
N ASN A 536 26.73 38.70 7.61
CA ASN A 536 28.10 38.62 7.11
C ASN A 536 28.45 37.22 6.61
N CYS A 537 27.91 36.16 7.23
CA CYS A 537 28.08 34.79 6.75
C CYS A 537 27.33 34.55 5.41
N ILE A 538 26.13 35.12 5.24
CA ILE A 538 25.40 35.09 3.96
C ILE A 538 26.16 35.86 2.88
N ASP A 539 26.73 37.03 3.21
CA ASP A 539 27.58 37.81 2.30
C ASP A 539 28.79 37.00 1.82
N ALA A 540 29.44 36.27 2.73
CA ALA A 540 30.55 35.38 2.39
C ALA A 540 30.12 34.15 1.55
N LEU A 541 28.87 33.67 1.73
CA LEU A 541 28.33 32.53 0.98
C LEU A 541 27.82 32.93 -0.43
N ALA A 542 27.40 34.17 -0.61
CA ALA A 542 26.84 34.69 -1.87
C ALA A 542 27.65 34.32 -3.13
N PRO A 543 28.99 34.51 -3.20
CA PRO A 543 29.77 34.15 -4.39
C PRO A 543 29.88 32.63 -4.63
N ALA A 544 29.67 31.80 -3.61
CA ALA A 544 29.68 30.35 -3.74
C ALA A 544 28.29 29.78 -4.08
N LEU A 545 27.22 30.56 -3.90
CA LEU A 545 25.84 30.12 -4.08
C LEU A 545 25.51 29.64 -5.50
N PRO A 546 26.00 30.27 -6.60
CA PRO A 546 25.83 29.74 -7.96
C PRO A 546 26.43 28.34 -8.12
N LYS A 547 27.61 28.07 -7.52
CA LYS A 547 28.26 26.75 -7.59
C LYS A 547 27.46 25.68 -6.83
N VAL A 548 26.89 26.05 -5.68
CA VAL A 548 26.01 25.17 -4.89
C VAL A 548 24.74 24.85 -5.68
N VAL A 549 24.10 25.86 -6.28
CA VAL A 549 22.92 25.69 -7.13
C VAL A 549 23.23 24.83 -8.36
N TRP A 550 24.37 25.04 -9.00
CA TRP A 550 24.83 24.21 -10.11
C TRP A 550 25.03 22.75 -9.68
N PHE A 551 25.65 22.51 -8.52
CA PHE A 551 25.83 21.16 -7.98
C PHE A 551 24.49 20.48 -7.63
N ILE A 552 23.54 21.24 -7.07
CA ILE A 552 22.16 20.77 -6.86
C ILE A 552 21.51 20.42 -8.20
N GLY A 553 21.65 21.27 -9.21
CA GLY A 553 21.18 21.01 -10.57
C GLY A 553 21.77 19.73 -11.16
N PHE A 554 23.08 19.53 -11.05
CA PHE A 554 23.78 18.32 -11.50
C PHE A 554 23.30 17.06 -10.78
N SER A 555 23.01 17.13 -9.48
CA SER A 555 22.46 15.99 -8.73
C SER A 555 21.12 15.48 -9.28
N SER A 556 20.37 16.32 -10.01
CA SER A 556 19.06 16.00 -10.59
C SER A 556 19.14 14.94 -11.70
N PHE A 557 20.32 14.68 -12.29
CA PHE A 557 20.50 13.56 -13.21
C PHE A 557 20.23 12.20 -12.57
N ALA A 558 20.38 12.09 -11.24
CA ALA A 558 20.03 10.90 -10.47
C ALA A 558 18.53 10.85 -10.07
N GLY A 559 17.74 11.86 -10.45
CA GLY A 559 16.30 11.97 -10.19
C GLY A 559 15.90 13.30 -9.52
N ALA A 560 14.66 13.77 -9.75
CA ALA A 560 14.12 15.01 -9.18
C ALA A 560 14.02 14.98 -7.63
N SER A 561 13.95 13.79 -7.05
CA SER A 561 14.02 13.58 -5.61
C SER A 561 15.35 14.02 -4.97
N MET A 562 16.47 13.96 -5.70
CA MET A 562 17.82 14.31 -5.21
C MET A 562 18.00 15.82 -4.94
N PRO A 563 17.73 16.74 -5.89
CA PRO A 563 17.83 18.17 -5.63
C PRO A 563 16.84 18.61 -4.55
N LEU A 564 15.66 17.99 -4.47
CA LEU A 564 14.68 18.28 -3.41
C LEU A 564 15.22 17.92 -2.02
N ALA A 565 15.87 16.76 -1.88
CA ALA A 565 16.51 16.36 -0.64
C ALA A 565 17.66 17.30 -0.26
N MET A 566 18.47 17.73 -1.24
CA MET A 566 19.56 18.69 -1.03
C MET A 566 19.04 20.07 -0.62
N LEU A 567 17.96 20.55 -1.23
CA LEU A 567 17.31 21.81 -0.86
C LEU A 567 16.74 21.76 0.57
N SER A 568 16.20 20.62 1.01
CA SER A 568 15.71 20.42 2.39
C SER A 568 16.86 20.49 3.42
N ASP A 569 18.01 19.91 3.11
CA ASP A 569 19.19 19.99 3.97
C ASP A 569 19.85 21.38 3.93
N LEU A 570 19.90 22.03 2.76
CA LEU A 570 20.36 23.41 2.60
C LEU A 570 19.50 24.38 3.43
N LEU A 571 18.17 24.23 3.39
CA LEU A 571 17.26 25.01 4.25
C LEU A 571 17.59 24.82 5.73
N SER A 572 17.87 23.59 6.15
CA SER A 572 18.19 23.28 7.54
C SER A 572 19.51 23.94 7.98
N ALA A 573 20.52 23.95 7.10
CA ALA A 573 21.79 24.63 7.35
C ALA A 573 21.62 26.16 7.41
N LEU A 574 20.87 26.73 6.48
CA LEU A 574 20.69 28.19 6.36
C LEU A 574 19.81 28.79 7.48
N THR A 575 19.04 27.98 8.21
CA THR A 575 18.15 28.44 9.27
C THR A 575 18.62 28.09 10.68
N ILE A 576 19.91 27.73 10.84
CA ILE A 576 20.49 27.32 12.12
C ILE A 576 20.44 28.43 13.19
N HIS A 577 20.60 29.69 12.79
CA HIS A 577 20.52 30.84 13.68
C HIS A 577 19.11 30.99 14.28
N ILE A 578 18.05 30.76 13.49
CA ILE A 578 16.65 30.77 13.96
C ILE A 578 16.41 29.65 14.96
N TYR A 579 16.96 28.46 14.71
CA TYR A 579 16.91 27.36 15.66
C TYR A 579 17.63 27.71 16.98
N SER A 580 18.78 28.37 16.91
CA SER A 580 19.53 28.85 18.08
C SER A 580 18.70 29.88 18.88
N PHE A 581 18.08 30.87 18.22
CA PHE A 581 17.23 31.86 18.88
C PHE A 581 16.01 31.23 19.55
N TYR A 582 15.36 30.28 18.88
CA TYR A 582 14.27 29.52 19.46
C TYR A 582 14.73 28.77 20.72
N LEU A 583 15.87 28.07 20.67
CA LEU A 583 16.38 27.32 21.82
C LEU A 583 16.75 28.23 23.00
N ALA A 584 17.41 29.35 22.72
CA ALA A 584 17.81 30.33 23.73
C ALA A 584 16.58 30.98 24.39
N SER A 585 15.65 31.52 23.59
CA SER A 585 14.44 32.17 24.09
C SER A 585 13.49 31.20 24.81
N ALA A 586 13.34 29.96 24.31
CA ALA A 586 12.56 28.91 24.97
C ALA A 586 13.16 28.56 26.34
N ARG A 587 14.48 28.44 26.43
CA ARG A 587 15.17 28.15 27.70
C ARG A 587 14.97 29.27 28.72
N ILE A 588 15.15 30.52 28.31
CA ILE A 588 14.94 31.70 29.17
C ILE A 588 13.49 31.74 29.65
N TYR A 589 12.53 31.57 28.74
CA TYR A 589 11.10 31.56 29.08
C TYR A 589 10.73 30.41 30.03
N HIS A 590 11.22 29.21 29.78
CA HIS A 590 10.98 28.04 30.63
C HIS A 590 11.59 28.21 32.04
N TRP A 591 12.82 28.73 32.11
CA TRP A 591 13.45 29.09 33.39
C TRP A 591 12.63 30.14 34.13
N GLN A 592 12.18 31.18 33.45
CA GLN A 592 11.38 32.23 34.08
C GLN A 592 10.05 31.68 34.63
N LEU A 593 9.35 30.83 33.89
CA LEU A 593 8.13 30.17 34.35
C LEU A 593 8.39 29.26 35.55
N THR A 594 9.49 28.48 35.54
CA THR A 594 9.82 27.55 36.63
C THR A 594 10.20 28.29 37.91
N ILE A 595 10.95 29.39 37.79
CA ILE A 595 11.26 30.29 38.90
C ILE A 595 9.96 30.90 39.43
N LEU A 596 9.11 31.42 38.55
CA LEU A 596 7.84 32.03 38.94
C LEU A 596 6.91 31.04 39.65
N GLN A 597 6.85 29.79 39.20
CA GLN A 597 6.12 28.72 39.88
C GLN A 597 6.70 28.41 41.27
N SER A 598 8.03 28.37 41.39
CA SER A 598 8.71 28.12 42.66
C SER A 598 8.47 29.24 43.66
N LEU A 599 8.58 30.50 43.23
CA LEU A 599 8.27 31.68 44.05
C LEU A 599 6.77 31.75 44.38
N PHE A 600 5.91 31.34 43.45
CA PHE A 600 4.48 31.24 43.74
C PHE A 600 4.18 30.24 44.88
N HIS A 601 4.92 29.13 44.95
CA HIS A 601 4.84 28.22 46.08
C HIS A 601 5.37 28.86 47.37
N LEU A 602 6.44 29.65 47.29
CA LEU A 602 6.98 30.44 48.41
C LEU A 602 5.91 31.37 49.02
N PHE A 603 5.13 32.13 48.23
CA PHE A 603 4.02 32.95 48.79
C PHE A 603 2.95 32.15 49.51
N ARG A 604 2.78 30.89 49.11
CA ARG A 604 1.76 30.01 49.69
C ARG A 604 2.26 29.31 50.95
N GLY A 605 3.49 29.55 51.40
CA GLY A 605 4.13 28.81 52.48
C GLY A 605 4.42 27.36 52.11
N LYS A 606 4.67 27.10 50.82
CA LYS A 606 4.85 25.75 50.27
C LYS A 606 6.22 25.60 49.62
N LYS A 607 6.77 24.39 49.67
CA LYS A 607 8.05 24.01 49.05
C LYS A 607 7.85 22.77 48.19
N HIS A 608 8.37 22.79 46.98
CA HIS A 608 8.40 21.57 46.15
C HIS A 608 9.56 20.67 46.60
N ASN A 609 9.24 19.47 47.06
CA ASN A 609 10.21 18.48 47.49
C ASN A 609 10.55 17.55 46.32
N VAL A 610 11.70 17.78 45.70
CA VAL A 610 12.17 17.04 44.52
C VAL A 610 12.35 15.55 44.81
N LEU A 611 12.77 15.17 46.02
CA LEU A 611 13.04 13.78 46.40
C LEU A 611 11.77 12.92 46.51
N ARG A 612 10.64 13.52 46.88
CA ARG A 612 9.35 12.84 47.04
C ARG A 612 8.30 13.28 46.01
N ASN A 613 8.72 14.10 45.03
CA ASN A 613 7.88 14.69 43.98
C ASN A 613 6.51 15.18 44.49
N ARG A 614 6.51 15.94 45.61
CA ARG A 614 5.30 16.44 46.28
C ARG A 614 5.51 17.86 46.79
N ILE A 615 4.42 18.54 47.12
CA ILE A 615 4.44 19.91 47.67
C ILE A 615 4.25 19.83 49.19
N ASP A 616 5.28 20.18 49.95
CA ASP A 616 5.28 20.20 51.41
C ASP A 616 5.01 21.64 51.93
N SER A 617 4.41 21.79 53.11
CA SER A 617 4.37 23.08 53.82
C SER A 617 5.71 23.36 54.48
N CYS A 618 6.19 24.59 54.39
CA CYS A 618 7.43 25.02 55.00
C CYS A 618 7.18 26.37 55.67
N ASP A 619 7.61 26.51 56.92
CA ASP A 619 7.53 27.76 57.66
C ASP A 619 8.69 28.65 57.20
N TYR A 620 8.38 29.73 56.49
CA TYR A 620 9.35 30.70 56.01
C TYR A 620 9.34 31.94 56.91
N ASP A 621 10.50 32.51 57.17
CA ASP A 621 10.62 33.78 57.89
C ASP A 621 10.04 34.94 57.06
N LEU A 622 9.57 35.99 57.75
CA LEU A 622 8.97 37.18 57.12
C LEU A 622 9.89 37.81 56.05
N ASP A 623 11.19 37.85 56.32
CA ASP A 623 12.19 38.43 55.42
C ASP A 623 12.33 37.62 54.12
N GLN A 624 12.30 36.29 54.22
CA GLN A 624 12.37 35.38 53.06
C GLN A 624 11.11 35.50 52.20
N LEU A 625 9.94 35.62 52.85
CA LEU A 625 8.67 35.85 52.17
C LEU A 625 8.65 37.20 51.46
N LEU A 626 9.16 38.27 52.10
CA LEU A 626 9.23 39.62 51.54
C LEU A 626 10.13 39.66 50.31
N VAL A 627 11.37 39.14 50.40
CA VAL A 627 12.31 39.09 49.28
C VAL A 627 11.75 38.26 48.14
N GLY A 628 11.15 37.11 48.44
CA GLY A 628 10.42 36.32 47.47
C GLY A 628 9.37 37.15 46.75
N THR A 629 8.57 37.92 47.49
CA THR A 629 7.42 38.69 46.95
C THR A 629 7.87 39.75 45.99
N ILE A 630 8.94 40.47 46.32
CA ILE A 630 9.55 41.47 45.45
C ILE A 630 10.12 40.81 44.19
N LEU A 631 10.81 39.68 44.33
CA LEU A 631 11.39 38.97 43.18
C LEU A 631 10.29 38.43 42.25
N PHE A 632 9.19 37.91 42.82
CA PHE A 632 8.05 37.41 42.06
C PHE A 632 7.30 38.50 41.31
N THR A 633 7.06 39.64 41.95
CA THR A 633 6.39 40.77 41.29
C THR A 633 7.27 41.25 40.14
N LEU A 634 8.58 41.42 40.34
CA LEU A 634 9.53 41.79 39.29
C LEU A 634 9.53 40.79 38.12
N LEU A 635 9.75 39.50 38.40
CA LEU A 635 9.76 38.46 37.35
C LEU A 635 8.43 38.33 36.62
N SER A 636 7.30 38.53 37.31
CA SER A 636 5.96 38.58 36.70
C SER A 636 5.83 39.74 35.72
N PHE A 637 6.35 40.93 36.06
CA PHE A 637 6.31 42.10 35.19
C PHE A 637 7.26 41.98 33.99
N LEU A 638 8.34 41.20 34.10
CA LEU A 638 9.28 40.92 33.00
C LEU A 638 8.81 39.76 32.08
N LEU A 639 7.91 38.90 32.55
CA LEU A 639 7.44 37.71 31.82
C LEU A 639 6.82 38.03 30.45
N PRO A 640 5.97 39.07 30.29
CA PRO A 640 5.41 39.41 28.98
C PRO A 640 6.48 39.73 27.94
N THR A 641 7.57 40.41 28.34
CA THR A 641 8.68 40.74 27.44
C THR A 641 9.37 39.48 26.94
N VAL A 642 9.79 38.58 27.82
CA VAL A 642 10.41 37.31 27.40
C VAL A 642 9.45 36.45 26.58
N GLY A 643 8.17 36.41 26.97
CA GLY A 643 7.13 35.63 26.29
C GLY A 643 6.90 36.06 24.83
N VAL A 644 6.87 37.36 24.54
CA VAL A 644 6.67 37.86 23.17
C VAL A 644 7.89 37.58 22.28
N PHE A 645 9.12 37.74 22.81
CA PHE A 645 10.34 37.35 22.08
C PHE A 645 10.38 35.85 21.78
N TYR A 646 10.05 35.00 22.76
CA TYR A 646 9.92 33.56 22.56
C TYR A 646 8.89 33.21 21.50
N LEU A 647 7.69 33.81 21.57
CA LEU A 647 6.60 33.53 20.62
C LEU A 647 7.00 33.87 19.18
N ASN A 648 7.68 34.99 18.96
CA ASN A 648 8.17 35.39 17.64
C ASN A 648 9.09 34.32 17.03
N PHE A 649 10.11 33.87 17.77
CA PHE A 649 11.03 32.84 17.28
C PHE A 649 10.38 31.45 17.21
N ALA A 650 9.40 31.14 18.07
CA ALA A 650 8.61 29.93 18.00
C ALA A 650 7.78 29.87 16.71
N ILE A 651 7.14 30.99 16.31
CA ILE A 651 6.41 31.08 15.04
C ILE A 651 7.36 30.89 13.86
N ALA A 652 8.49 31.60 13.83
CA ALA A 652 9.50 31.44 12.78
C ALA A 652 9.97 29.98 12.66
N ARG A 653 10.23 29.33 13.81
CA ARG A 653 10.62 27.91 13.86
C ARG A 653 9.52 27.00 13.34
N MET A 654 8.26 27.21 13.71
CA MET A 654 7.13 26.40 13.22
C MET A 654 6.94 26.53 11.71
N MET A 655 7.16 27.70 11.13
CA MET A 655 7.12 27.90 9.68
C MET A 655 8.20 27.08 8.97
N ILE A 656 9.42 27.05 9.49
CA ILE A 656 10.52 26.23 8.93
C ILE A 656 10.21 24.73 9.07
N ILE A 657 9.71 24.28 10.22
CA ILE A 657 9.31 22.88 10.42
C ILE A 657 8.21 22.49 9.43
N SER A 658 7.22 23.36 9.19
CA SER A 658 6.16 23.15 8.21
C SER A 658 6.70 23.04 6.78
N MET A 659 7.61 23.94 6.38
CA MET A 659 8.24 23.88 5.06
C MET A 659 9.05 22.60 4.87
N LYS A 660 9.81 22.18 5.89
CA LYS A 660 10.56 20.93 5.88
C LYS A 660 9.62 19.71 5.79
N ALA A 661 8.53 19.69 6.54
CA ALA A 661 7.50 18.65 6.41
C ALA A 661 6.88 18.62 5.00
N GLY A 662 6.73 19.78 4.36
CA GLY A 662 6.34 19.91 2.95
C GLY A 662 7.33 19.22 2.01
N PHE A 663 8.63 19.48 2.16
CA PHE A 663 9.66 18.77 1.37
C PHE A 663 9.67 17.26 1.62
N ASP A 664 9.54 16.85 2.88
CA ASP A 664 9.54 15.42 3.27
C ASP A 664 8.32 14.68 2.71
N THR A 665 7.15 15.33 2.68
CA THR A 665 5.93 14.80 2.06
C THR A 665 6.05 14.72 0.53
N LEU A 666 6.60 15.76 -0.13
CA LEU A 666 6.85 15.74 -1.57
C LEU A 666 7.84 14.63 -1.94
N LEU A 667 8.91 14.44 -1.16
CA LEU A 667 9.88 13.36 -1.36
C LEU A 667 9.23 11.98 -1.21
N SER A 668 8.35 11.81 -0.21
CA SER A 668 7.57 10.59 -0.01
C SER A 668 6.60 10.30 -1.16
N CYS A 669 5.99 11.34 -1.74
CA CYS A 669 5.18 11.21 -2.94
C CYS A 669 6.03 10.76 -4.14
N LEU A 670 7.17 11.41 -4.43
CA LEU A 670 8.02 11.02 -5.56
C LEU A 670 8.55 9.58 -5.45
N ASN A 671 8.90 9.13 -4.25
CA ASN A 671 9.53 7.82 -4.05
C ASN A 671 8.57 6.63 -3.99
N HIS A 672 7.32 6.82 -3.58
CA HIS A 672 6.40 5.71 -3.23
C HIS A 672 5.01 5.81 -3.85
N PHE A 673 4.76 6.78 -4.76
CA PHE A 673 3.41 6.93 -5.32
C PHE A 673 2.99 5.67 -6.09
N PRO A 674 1.80 5.11 -5.86
CA PRO A 674 1.33 3.91 -6.56
C PRO A 674 0.90 4.22 -8.01
N LEU A 675 1.79 4.83 -8.82
CA LEU A 675 1.53 5.28 -10.19
C LEU A 675 1.13 4.09 -11.06
N PHE A 676 1.87 2.99 -10.97
CA PHE A 676 1.61 1.82 -11.78
C PHE A 676 0.30 1.13 -11.38
N ALA A 677 0.02 1.03 -10.07
CA ALA A 677 -1.26 0.50 -9.61
C ALA A 677 -2.44 1.39 -10.02
N LEU A 678 -2.29 2.72 -9.98
CA LEU A 678 -3.29 3.66 -10.48
C LEU A 678 -3.52 3.50 -11.99
N MET A 679 -2.45 3.39 -12.76
CA MET A 679 -2.51 3.14 -14.21
C MET A 679 -3.22 1.82 -14.51
N LEU A 680 -2.89 0.74 -13.79
CA LEU A 680 -3.56 -0.55 -13.93
C LEU A 680 -5.03 -0.44 -13.58
N ARG A 681 -5.38 0.30 -12.52
CA ARG A 681 -6.77 0.53 -12.10
C ARG A 681 -7.58 1.24 -13.19
N VAL A 682 -7.00 2.23 -13.86
CA VAL A 682 -7.65 2.98 -14.95
C VAL A 682 -7.77 2.13 -16.22
N LYS A 683 -6.72 1.37 -16.57
CA LYS A 683 -6.70 0.54 -17.78
C LYS A 683 -7.59 -0.70 -17.67
N ASP A 684 -7.56 -1.39 -16.54
CA ASP A 684 -8.33 -2.62 -16.29
C ASP A 684 -8.47 -2.88 -14.80
N SER A 685 -9.64 -2.55 -14.26
CA SER A 685 -9.94 -2.67 -12.83
C SER A 685 -9.89 -4.12 -12.31
N ARG A 686 -10.06 -5.13 -13.19
CA ARG A 686 -10.04 -6.56 -12.82
C ARG A 686 -8.64 -7.10 -12.51
N ARG A 687 -7.57 -6.33 -12.76
CA ARG A 687 -6.17 -6.71 -12.43
C ARG A 687 -5.81 -6.49 -10.97
N LEU A 688 -6.57 -5.67 -10.26
CA LEU A 688 -6.36 -5.33 -8.85
C LEU A 688 -7.58 -5.77 -8.04
N PRO A 689 -7.70 -7.04 -7.67
CA PRO A 689 -8.84 -7.52 -6.91
C PRO A 689 -8.82 -6.96 -5.48
N GLY A 690 -9.99 -6.47 -5.05
CA GLY A 690 -10.27 -6.00 -3.69
C GLY A 690 -11.22 -6.91 -2.92
N GLY A 691 -11.80 -7.93 -3.56
CA GLY A 691 -12.73 -8.89 -2.98
C GLY A 691 -13.74 -9.44 -4.00
N ILE A 692 -14.75 -10.15 -3.52
CA ILE A 692 -15.86 -10.68 -4.32
C ILE A 692 -17.21 -10.16 -3.84
N ARG A 693 -18.19 -10.06 -4.75
CA ARG A 693 -19.58 -9.73 -4.45
C ARG A 693 -20.50 -10.68 -5.19
N PHE A 694 -21.49 -11.22 -4.48
CA PHE A 694 -22.59 -11.96 -5.07
C PHE A 694 -23.79 -11.02 -5.28
N GLU A 695 -24.31 -10.98 -6.51
CA GLU A 695 -25.52 -10.23 -6.85
C GLU A 695 -26.61 -11.23 -7.25
N LEU A 696 -27.70 -11.30 -6.49
CA LEU A 696 -28.87 -12.11 -6.83
C LEU A 696 -29.62 -11.43 -7.98
N ARG A 697 -29.86 -12.17 -9.07
CA ARG A 697 -30.69 -11.68 -10.17
C ARG A 697 -32.15 -11.98 -9.85
N ASN A 698 -32.99 -10.94 -9.74
CA ASN A 698 -34.41 -11.13 -9.51
C ASN A 698 -35.03 -11.84 -10.73
N ALA A 699 -35.64 -13.00 -10.50
CA ALA A 699 -36.28 -13.84 -11.52
C ALA A 699 -37.61 -13.26 -12.08
N HIS A 700 -37.84 -11.94 -11.98
CA HIS A 700 -39.13 -11.33 -12.30
C HIS A 700 -39.26 -10.84 -13.75
N ASP A 701 -38.18 -10.70 -14.51
CA ASP A 701 -38.25 -10.11 -15.86
C ASP A 701 -38.37 -11.12 -17.02
N ASN A 702 -38.31 -12.44 -16.77
CA ASN A 702 -38.48 -13.45 -17.83
C ASN A 702 -39.11 -14.74 -17.27
N ARG A 703 -40.39 -14.72 -16.93
CA ARG A 703 -41.19 -15.96 -16.92
C ARG A 703 -41.64 -16.23 -18.35
N PRO A 704 -41.03 -17.18 -19.10
CA PRO A 704 -41.73 -17.75 -20.24
C PRO A 704 -42.99 -18.45 -19.69
N LEU A 705 -44.15 -18.14 -20.26
CA LEU A 705 -45.48 -18.58 -19.79
C LEU A 705 -45.75 -20.10 -19.83
N ASN A 706 -44.74 -20.95 -20.05
CA ASN A 706 -44.90 -22.41 -20.15
C ASN A 706 -43.99 -23.11 -19.13
N LEU A 707 -44.52 -23.42 -17.95
CA LEU A 707 -43.87 -24.30 -16.96
C LEU A 707 -44.65 -25.62 -16.90
N ASN A 708 -43.99 -26.71 -17.32
CA ASN A 708 -44.36 -28.03 -16.85
C ASN A 708 -44.06 -28.10 -15.35
N ALA A 709 -44.99 -28.60 -14.54
CA ALA A 709 -44.99 -28.52 -13.07
C ALA A 709 -43.88 -29.32 -12.35
N ASN A 710 -42.92 -29.91 -13.07
CA ASN A 710 -41.93 -30.85 -12.53
C ASN A 710 -40.47 -30.35 -12.58
N GLU A 711 -40.21 -29.08 -12.91
CA GLU A 711 -38.85 -28.53 -12.92
C GLU A 711 -38.46 -27.90 -11.56
N PRO A 712 -37.25 -28.17 -11.03
CA PRO A 712 -36.81 -27.59 -9.77
C PRO A 712 -36.61 -26.07 -9.90
N PRO A 713 -36.94 -25.27 -8.87
CA PRO A 713 -36.76 -23.83 -8.92
C PRO A 713 -35.28 -23.45 -9.06
N ILE A 714 -34.98 -22.59 -10.05
CA ILE A 714 -33.63 -22.10 -10.35
C ILE A 714 -33.44 -20.69 -9.79
N SER A 715 -32.42 -20.50 -8.94
CA SER A 715 -31.96 -19.18 -8.49
C SER A 715 -30.66 -18.80 -9.19
N VAL A 716 -30.63 -17.62 -9.84
CA VAL A 716 -29.45 -17.15 -10.59
C VAL A 716 -28.71 -16.08 -9.78
N ILE A 717 -27.44 -16.36 -9.45
CA ILE A 717 -26.55 -15.47 -8.72
C ILE A 717 -25.36 -15.13 -9.61
N TYR A 718 -24.93 -13.88 -9.60
CA TYR A 718 -23.75 -13.45 -10.33
C TYR A 718 -22.59 -13.16 -9.37
N LEU A 719 -21.45 -13.83 -9.58
CA LEU A 719 -20.19 -13.61 -8.87
C LEU A 719 -19.38 -12.51 -9.61
N LYS A 720 -19.28 -11.32 -8.98
CA LYS A 720 -18.46 -10.19 -9.49
C LYS A 720 -17.19 -10.02 -8.67
N SER A 721 -16.07 -9.77 -9.35
CA SER A 721 -14.87 -9.25 -8.70
C SER A 721 -15.07 -7.77 -8.33
N VAL A 722 -14.90 -7.43 -7.07
CA VAL A 722 -14.85 -6.03 -6.62
C VAL A 722 -13.41 -5.57 -6.71
N PRO A 723 -13.11 -4.51 -7.49
CA PRO A 723 -11.73 -4.11 -7.68
C PRO A 723 -11.28 -3.21 -6.51
N LEU A 724 -9.97 -3.15 -6.21
CA LEU A 724 -9.39 -2.47 -5.04
C LEU A 724 -9.81 -1.00 -4.90
N SER A 725 -10.28 -0.58 -3.72
CA SER A 725 -10.72 0.81 -3.53
C SER A 725 -9.56 1.80 -3.54
N PHE A 726 -9.79 3.04 -3.99
CA PHE A 726 -8.77 4.10 -3.94
C PHE A 726 -8.29 4.36 -2.51
N LYS A 727 -9.19 4.31 -1.52
CA LYS A 727 -8.82 4.43 -0.10
C LYS A 727 -7.82 3.35 0.33
N ALA A 728 -7.99 2.11 -0.13
CA ALA A 728 -7.07 1.02 0.17
C ALA A 728 -5.70 1.23 -0.51
N MET A 729 -5.67 1.74 -1.75
CA MET A 729 -4.42 2.06 -2.45
C MET A 729 -3.59 3.14 -1.75
N PHE A 730 -4.25 4.17 -1.21
CA PHE A 730 -3.58 5.29 -0.52
C PHE A 730 -3.58 5.16 1.01
N ASN A 731 -3.92 3.99 1.56
CA ASN A 731 -4.08 3.80 3.00
C ASN A 731 -2.82 4.19 3.79
N GLN A 732 -1.64 3.90 3.25
CA GLN A 732 -0.37 4.24 3.89
C GLN A 732 -0.14 5.77 3.96
N TYR A 733 -0.53 6.52 2.93
CA TYR A 733 -0.46 7.99 2.95
C TYR A 733 -1.44 8.60 3.95
N PHE A 734 -2.65 8.05 4.06
CA PHE A 734 -3.61 8.48 5.08
C PHE A 734 -3.08 8.20 6.49
N GLN A 735 -2.44 7.05 6.72
CA GLN A 735 -1.78 6.75 8.00
C GLN A 735 -0.63 7.71 8.30
N MET A 736 0.20 8.04 7.32
CA MET A 736 1.28 9.02 7.49
C MET A 736 0.73 10.42 7.82
N ALA A 737 -0.28 10.88 7.07
CA ALA A 737 -0.93 12.16 7.35
C ALA A 737 -1.57 12.18 8.74
N GLU A 738 -2.19 11.08 9.16
CA GLU A 738 -2.75 10.94 10.51
C GLU A 738 -1.68 10.98 11.60
N ARG A 739 -0.51 10.37 11.38
CA ARG A 739 0.64 10.46 12.30
C ARG A 739 1.18 11.88 12.41
N ILE A 740 1.39 12.56 11.28
CA ILE A 740 1.85 13.97 11.25
C ILE A 740 0.85 14.85 12.00
N ARG A 741 -0.44 14.69 11.71
CA ARG A 741 -1.51 15.42 12.37
C ARG A 741 -1.52 15.15 13.88
N LYS A 742 -1.42 13.89 14.28
CA LYS A 742 -1.43 13.51 15.70
C LYS A 742 -0.23 14.08 16.46
N HIS A 743 0.95 14.14 15.85
CA HIS A 743 2.16 14.69 16.49
C HIS A 743 2.08 16.21 16.66
N TYR A 744 1.94 16.95 15.54
CA TYR A 744 2.03 18.41 15.57
C TYR A 744 0.79 19.09 16.14
N LEU A 745 -0.41 18.50 16.00
CA LEU A 745 -1.65 19.01 16.62
C LEU A 745 -1.96 18.33 17.95
N SER A 746 -0.99 17.65 18.58
CA SER A 746 -1.19 17.09 19.91
C SER A 746 -1.35 18.20 20.96
N PRO A 747 -2.23 18.01 21.96
CA PRO A 747 -2.33 18.94 23.09
C PRO A 747 -1.02 19.03 23.88
N ARG A 748 -0.14 18.02 23.78
CA ARG A 748 1.19 18.03 24.39
C ARG A 748 2.13 19.00 23.71
N VAL A 749 2.20 19.03 22.38
CA VAL A 749 3.03 20.00 21.65
C VAL A 749 2.52 21.42 21.92
N LEU A 750 1.20 21.61 21.97
CA LEU A 750 0.62 22.88 22.39
C LEU A 750 1.05 23.26 23.82
N LEU A 751 1.01 22.31 24.77
CA LEU A 751 1.43 22.54 26.14
C LEU A 751 2.94 22.78 26.27
N CYS A 752 3.77 22.08 25.49
CA CYS A 752 5.21 22.33 25.41
C CYS A 752 5.48 23.74 24.90
N LEU A 753 4.77 24.14 23.83
CA LEU A 753 4.89 25.48 23.26
C LEU A 753 4.42 26.55 24.25
N LEU A 754 3.38 26.28 25.05
CA LEU A 754 2.92 27.18 26.12
C LEU A 754 3.86 27.25 27.33
N THR A 755 4.62 26.19 27.61
CA THR A 755 5.52 26.11 28.77
C THR A 755 6.98 26.42 28.43
N GLY A 756 7.29 26.74 27.17
CA GLY A 756 8.66 26.94 26.69
C GLY A 756 9.49 25.66 26.62
N GLN A 757 8.86 24.50 26.76
CA GLN A 757 9.56 23.22 26.61
C GLN A 757 9.84 22.96 25.13
N PHE A 758 10.97 22.30 24.88
CA PHE A 758 11.42 22.00 23.52
C PHE A 758 10.39 21.15 22.78
N VAL A 759 9.91 21.62 21.62
CA VAL A 759 9.05 20.81 20.75
C VAL A 759 9.93 19.75 20.07
N PRO A 760 9.75 18.46 20.37
CA PRO A 760 10.62 17.45 19.82
C PRO A 760 10.34 17.30 18.31
N PRO A 761 11.39 17.36 17.46
CA PRO A 761 11.23 17.17 16.02
C PRO A 761 10.81 15.73 15.75
N ILE A 762 9.83 15.52 14.86
CA ILE A 762 9.43 14.15 14.48
C ILE A 762 10.66 13.39 14.00
N ASN A 763 10.92 12.26 14.64
CA ASN A 763 12.00 11.37 14.22
C ASN A 763 11.78 10.95 12.76
N ARG A 764 12.76 11.29 11.92
CA ARG A 764 12.75 11.04 10.47
C ARG A 764 12.40 9.57 10.17
N ARG A 765 12.91 8.62 10.96
CA ARG A 765 12.61 7.18 10.85
C ARG A 765 11.11 6.86 10.75
N ASN A 766 10.28 7.52 11.56
CA ASN A 766 8.84 7.27 11.63
C ASN A 766 8.05 7.93 10.49
N LEU A 767 8.56 9.03 9.92
CA LEU A 767 7.99 9.68 8.73
C LEU A 767 8.29 8.89 7.46
N TYR A 768 9.51 8.36 7.36
CA TYR A 768 9.99 7.74 6.13
C TYR A 768 9.82 6.22 6.08
N SER A 769 9.31 5.59 7.14
CA SER A 769 8.91 4.17 7.12
C SER A 769 8.05 3.81 5.90
N LEU A 770 7.28 4.78 5.37
CA LEU A 770 6.48 4.63 4.16
C LEU A 770 7.34 4.37 2.91
N GLN A 771 8.43 5.13 2.75
CA GLN A 771 9.37 5.02 1.62
C GLN A 771 10.06 3.64 1.60
N TYR A 772 10.15 3.02 2.77
CA TYR A 772 10.74 1.72 2.99
C TYR A 772 9.74 0.57 2.79
N SER A 773 8.42 0.80 2.82
CA SER A 773 7.42 -0.29 2.80
C SER A 773 7.37 -1.16 1.53
N MET A 774 8.05 -0.78 0.43
CA MET A 774 8.19 -1.61 -0.78
C MET A 774 9.43 -2.51 -0.76
N LEU A 775 10.37 -2.25 0.13
CA LEU A 775 11.65 -2.94 0.24
C LEU A 775 11.59 -4.03 1.32
N PRO A 776 12.31 -5.15 1.14
CA PRO A 776 12.34 -6.22 2.12
C PRO A 776 13.05 -5.75 3.39
N ALA A 777 12.51 -6.14 4.55
CA ALA A 777 13.09 -5.79 5.85
C ALA A 777 14.47 -6.43 6.10
N ARG A 778 14.74 -7.58 5.46
CA ARG A 778 16.07 -8.22 5.44
C ARG A 778 16.70 -8.00 4.07
N ARG A 779 17.88 -7.36 4.06
CA ARG A 779 18.72 -7.25 2.87
C ARG A 779 19.23 -8.64 2.46
N ALA A 780 19.14 -8.96 1.18
CA ALA A 780 19.70 -10.20 0.63
C ALA A 780 21.23 -10.10 0.61
N ASP A 781 21.94 -11.15 1.01
CA ASP A 781 23.40 -11.11 1.05
C ASP A 781 24.00 -11.04 -0.37
N MET A 782 25.21 -10.50 -0.50
CA MET A 782 25.92 -10.41 -1.79
C MET A 782 26.07 -11.80 -2.43
N TRP A 783 26.34 -12.81 -1.59
CA TRP A 783 26.50 -14.19 -2.03
C TRP A 783 25.16 -14.84 -2.41
N GLU A 784 24.08 -14.54 -1.68
CA GLU A 784 22.72 -15.00 -2.02
C GLU A 784 22.32 -14.48 -3.41
N MET A 785 22.62 -13.21 -3.73
CA MET A 785 22.37 -12.63 -5.05
C MET A 785 23.20 -13.33 -6.14
N TRP A 786 24.49 -13.57 -5.90
CA TRP A 786 25.37 -14.27 -6.83
C TRP A 786 24.88 -15.69 -7.13
N GLN A 787 24.48 -16.44 -6.09
CA GLN A 787 23.90 -17.77 -6.22
C GLN A 787 22.60 -17.73 -7.02
N ALA A 788 21.71 -16.79 -6.72
CA ALA A 788 20.43 -16.67 -7.41
C ALA A 788 20.57 -16.29 -8.90
N LEU A 789 21.55 -15.45 -9.25
CA LEU A 789 21.83 -15.06 -10.64
C LEU A 789 22.48 -16.18 -11.47
N ASN A 790 23.31 -17.00 -10.82
CA ASN A 790 24.01 -18.12 -11.46
C ASN A 790 23.25 -19.43 -11.44
N ALA A 791 22.21 -19.57 -10.62
CA ALA A 791 21.33 -20.74 -10.64
C ALA A 791 20.84 -21.01 -12.07
N GLU A 792 21.11 -22.22 -12.57
CA GLU A 792 20.66 -22.65 -13.88
C GLU A 792 19.13 -22.79 -13.86
N THR A 793 18.45 -22.02 -14.70
CA THR A 793 17.02 -22.22 -14.92
C THR A 793 16.80 -23.58 -15.57
N PRO A 794 15.94 -24.46 -15.02
CA PRO A 794 15.61 -25.73 -15.66
C PRO A 794 15.06 -25.43 -17.04
N GLN A 795 15.76 -25.91 -18.07
CA GLN A 795 15.39 -25.62 -19.44
C GLN A 795 13.98 -26.15 -19.71
N THR A 796 13.09 -25.28 -20.21
CA THR A 796 11.98 -25.72 -21.06
C THR A 796 12.57 -26.69 -22.08
N LYS A 797 12.04 -27.92 -22.12
CA LYS A 797 12.51 -29.00 -23.00
C LYS A 797 12.99 -28.41 -24.33
N PRO A 798 14.25 -28.64 -24.74
CA PRO A 798 14.73 -28.15 -26.02
C PRO A 798 13.74 -28.58 -27.09
N PHE A 799 13.35 -27.63 -27.95
CA PHE A 799 12.46 -27.89 -29.06
C PHE A 799 13.07 -29.06 -29.84
N GLN A 800 12.41 -30.22 -29.83
CA GLN A 800 12.89 -31.39 -30.57
C GLN A 800 12.95 -30.98 -32.04
N LEU A 801 14.16 -30.96 -32.60
CA LEU A 801 14.34 -30.78 -34.04
C LEU A 801 13.44 -31.80 -34.76
N PRO A 802 12.67 -31.38 -35.78
CA PRO A 802 12.11 -32.35 -36.71
C PRO A 802 13.29 -33.13 -37.29
N ASN A 803 13.25 -34.46 -37.17
CA ASN A 803 14.22 -35.34 -37.81
C ASN A 803 14.07 -35.13 -39.33
N ILE A 804 14.98 -34.37 -39.94
CA ILE A 804 15.04 -34.26 -41.40
C ILE A 804 15.72 -35.55 -41.88
N PRO A 805 15.01 -36.44 -42.60
CA PRO A 805 15.67 -37.60 -43.19
C PRO A 805 16.78 -37.11 -44.14
N PRO A 806 17.93 -37.79 -44.20
CA PRO A 806 19.00 -37.41 -45.11
C PRO A 806 18.44 -37.36 -46.54
N LEU A 807 18.70 -36.24 -47.23
CA LEU A 807 18.43 -36.11 -48.66
C LEU A 807 19.11 -37.29 -49.35
N THR A 808 18.31 -38.19 -49.92
CA THR A 808 18.80 -39.23 -50.82
C THR A 808 19.47 -38.53 -51.99
N ASN A 809 20.81 -38.54 -52.02
CA ASN A 809 21.57 -38.16 -53.20
C ASN A 809 21.02 -38.94 -54.39
N GLY A 810 20.59 -38.21 -55.41
CA GLY A 810 20.18 -38.76 -56.70
C GLY A 810 21.37 -39.39 -57.41
N GLY A 811 21.73 -40.60 -57.00
CA GLY A 811 22.56 -41.52 -57.77
C GLY A 811 21.66 -42.28 -58.74
N GLY A 812 21.76 -41.96 -60.03
CA GLY A 812 20.95 -42.56 -61.08
C GLY A 812 21.00 -44.08 -61.07
N ARG A 813 19.85 -44.72 -60.85
CA ARG A 813 19.64 -46.12 -61.26
C ARG A 813 19.48 -46.15 -62.78
N ARG A 814 20.58 -46.45 -63.48
CA ARG A 814 20.53 -47.00 -64.85
C ARG A 814 19.74 -48.30 -64.79
N GLY A 815 18.70 -48.39 -65.61
CA GLY A 815 17.94 -49.62 -65.82
C GLY A 815 18.82 -50.68 -66.47
N MET A 816 18.64 -51.92 -66.03
CA MET A 816 18.98 -53.08 -66.85
C MET A 816 17.89 -54.13 -66.67
N ASN A 817 17.16 -54.33 -67.76
CA ASN A 817 16.26 -55.46 -67.96
C ASN A 817 17.06 -56.77 -67.85
N GLY A 818 16.53 -57.73 -67.11
CA GLY A 818 17.08 -59.09 -66.99
C GLY A 818 15.96 -60.08 -66.70
N ARG A 819 15.23 -60.45 -67.75
CA ARG A 819 14.34 -61.63 -67.79
C ARG A 819 15.24 -62.88 -67.73
N LEU A 820 14.99 -63.82 -66.80
CA LEU A 820 14.87 -65.27 -67.06
C LEU A 820 15.13 -66.17 -65.83
N ARG A 821 14.16 -67.07 -65.65
CA ARG A 821 14.24 -68.50 -65.26
C ARG A 821 14.77 -68.93 -63.89
N VAL A 822 13.82 -69.54 -63.18
CA VAL A 822 13.95 -70.68 -62.25
C VAL A 822 14.91 -71.75 -62.80
N PRO A 823 15.70 -72.41 -61.94
CA PRO A 823 15.40 -73.81 -61.63
C PRO A 823 15.47 -74.19 -60.14
N ASN A 824 14.61 -75.16 -59.82
CA ASN A 824 14.45 -76.00 -58.63
C ASN A 824 13.79 -75.40 -57.39
#